data_AF-A0AAW0CSM4-F1
#
_entry.id   AF-A0AAW0CSM4-F1
#
_cell.length_a   1.000
_cell.length_b   1.000
_cell.length_c   1.000
_cell.angle_alpha   90.00
_cell.angle_beta   90.00
_cell.angle_gamma   90.00
#
_symmetry.space_group_name_H-M   'P 1'
#
loop_
_entity.id
_entity.type
_entity.pdbx_description
1 polymer ?
#
loop_
_entity_poly.entity_id
_entity_poly.type
_entity_poly.pdbx_seq_one_letter_code
_entity_poly.pdbx_strand_id
1 'polypeptide(L)'
;MRFLRKALPVGFLALGIGFGRGDSIPEGRETTLLFENDADWEHFANRSSALLFHGRVGRNEAVGICEEYNETLFDVENFNDIASQVFYQQHLQNLGKNDRLWVSSSSGVRSIAPFSANTTGDADETTQVNTRFPVLCTNSAPHTNKVDTDFSNSPKINVISNGTTFTGTRDHLTFRFTGIPYAQPPTGSLRFQYPQPWNGSEVDATALKPGCPQFGTFENNDLGLNPWGISEDCLFLNVFTPHIPSNTSSSLKPVLLWIHGGANLNGLGSDATFDGGPFTSRTDTVLVTINYRLNIFGFLSLNDGVVTGNYALADKIAALQWVKNNIAAFGGDPDNVTIFGQSAGGWSIVDLLRSPPAKGLFHRAISQSGGASTFVTADSAAATAGPAIAQVCNSTGTERLECLQALPWEVVLNLTNIVGWWPSVEDGVYVVAAPIDQISQGAEAINSVPFLLGFMPDEGQSLLGTTISPNETDFEKALTTAFGTDLATRILQSGLWNVSDEFTPYNATVNADGLNTLTCGAEQLIAAAVNSSAFPTLHVYTMRRAYGLSFFNPYGLCTFPVGEPDTPYYLCHSGDLYEVFGTYHLFEQPVRVPEDIHYTALAQDFWGAFARTGDPNPSLEYLRARGRAYESSLRVLTEQEQGGASWTWPEYSSGGGVASLNYPGLAVDEELPDEKSGRCQVLLGTA
;
A
#
# COMPACT_ATOMS: atom_id res chain seq x y z
N MET A 1 -67.76 26.24 5.48
CA MET A 1 -68.86 27.18 5.11
C MET A 1 -68.46 27.92 3.82
N ARG A 2 -69.47 28.46 3.10
CA ARG A 2 -69.47 29.46 1.97
C ARG A 2 -68.18 30.30 1.74
N PHE A 3 -67.81 30.93 0.61
CA PHE A 3 -68.25 31.13 -0.81
C PHE A 3 -67.18 32.07 -1.48
N LEU A 4 -67.10 32.43 -2.79
CA LEU A 4 -67.41 31.84 -4.13
C LEU A 4 -66.98 32.91 -5.21
N ARG A 5 -66.57 32.52 -6.43
CA ARG A 5 -66.35 33.32 -7.70
C ARG A 5 -65.00 33.99 -8.04
N LYS A 6 -64.37 33.46 -9.11
CA LYS A 6 -63.88 34.09 -10.38
C LYS A 6 -63.52 35.60 -10.43
N ALA A 7 -62.31 35.93 -10.90
CA ALA A 7 -62.02 36.64 -12.18
C ALA A 7 -60.49 36.79 -12.48
N LEU A 8 -60.13 36.97 -13.76
CA LEU A 8 -58.78 37.21 -14.35
C LEU A 8 -58.61 38.70 -14.76
N PRO A 9 -57.51 39.20 -15.40
CA PRO A 9 -56.05 38.91 -15.32
C PRO A 9 -55.17 40.21 -15.26
N VAL A 10 -53.84 40.05 -15.51
CA VAL A 10 -52.81 41.05 -15.96
C VAL A 10 -52.02 41.82 -14.89
N GLY A 11 -50.69 41.67 -14.93
CA GLY A 11 -49.69 42.51 -14.24
C GLY A 11 -48.25 42.02 -14.54
N PHE A 12 -47.39 42.92 -15.03
CA PHE A 12 -46.00 42.63 -15.43
C PHE A 12 -45.00 42.73 -14.24
N LEU A 13 -43.71 42.46 -14.53
CA LEU A 13 -42.50 42.60 -13.68
C LEU A 13 -42.25 41.44 -12.68
N ALA A 14 -41.03 40.91 -12.52
CA ALA A 14 -39.76 41.13 -13.25
C ALA A 14 -38.90 39.85 -13.24
N LEU A 15 -38.10 39.61 -14.29
CA LEU A 15 -37.06 38.58 -14.24
C LEU A 15 -35.88 39.07 -13.38
N GLY A 16 -35.85 38.64 -12.11
CA GLY A 16 -34.60 38.53 -11.38
C GLY A 16 -33.88 37.27 -11.84
N ILE A 17 -32.85 37.40 -12.68
CA ILE A 17 -31.94 36.28 -12.98
C ILE A 17 -31.05 36.11 -11.74
N GLY A 18 -31.51 35.29 -10.80
CA GLY A 18 -30.63 34.72 -9.79
C GLY A 18 -29.73 33.70 -10.47
N PHE A 19 -28.45 34.05 -10.64
CA PHE A 19 -27.42 33.05 -10.86
C PHE A 19 -27.34 32.22 -9.57
N GLY A 20 -27.95 31.04 -9.58
CA GLY A 20 -27.61 30.02 -8.59
C GLY A 20 -26.13 29.69 -8.75
N ARG A 21 -25.38 29.69 -7.65
CA ARG A 21 -24.11 28.96 -7.60
C ARG A 21 -24.46 27.51 -7.93
N GLY A 22 -23.99 27.02 -9.07
CA GLY A 22 -24.10 25.60 -9.39
C GLY A 22 -23.07 24.85 -8.57
N ASP A 23 -23.47 23.74 -7.96
CA ASP A 23 -22.58 22.79 -7.30
C ASP A 23 -21.78 21.98 -8.35
N SER A 24 -21.02 22.67 -9.21
CA SER A 24 -20.15 22.05 -10.21
C SER A 24 -18.88 21.54 -9.53
N ILE A 25 -18.73 20.22 -9.48
CA ILE A 25 -17.48 19.60 -9.03
C ILE A 25 -16.36 19.98 -10.01
N PRO A 26 -15.20 20.51 -9.55
CA PRO A 26 -14.14 20.95 -10.45
C PRO A 26 -13.52 19.81 -11.26
N GLU A 27 -13.08 20.12 -12.49
CA GLU A 27 -12.58 19.15 -13.46
C GLU A 27 -11.44 19.75 -14.31
N GLY A 28 -10.52 18.91 -14.80
CA GLY A 28 -9.67 19.21 -15.96
C GLY A 28 -8.54 20.23 -15.76
N ARG A 29 -8.30 20.70 -14.53
CA ARG A 29 -7.18 21.59 -14.21
C ARG A 29 -5.99 20.80 -13.66
N GLU A 30 -4.82 21.03 -14.23
CA GLU A 30 -3.56 20.50 -13.70
C GLU A 30 -3.26 21.10 -12.34
N THR A 31 -3.32 20.26 -11.31
CA THR A 31 -3.34 20.66 -9.91
C THR A 31 -2.40 19.76 -9.11
N THR A 32 -1.51 20.36 -8.33
CA THR A 32 -0.62 19.64 -7.41
C THR A 32 -0.90 20.08 -5.98
N LEU A 33 -1.11 19.11 -5.10
CA LEU A 33 -1.26 19.36 -3.67
C LEU A 33 0.14 19.45 -3.05
N LEU A 34 0.41 20.54 -2.34
CA LEU A 34 1.69 20.81 -1.69
C LEU A 34 1.51 20.71 -0.17
N PHE A 35 2.12 19.68 0.42
CA PHE A 35 2.19 19.47 1.87
C PHE A 35 3.61 19.06 2.27
N GLU A 36 4.11 19.58 3.38
CA GLU A 36 5.46 19.25 3.87
C GLU A 36 5.41 18.14 4.92
N ASN A 37 5.55 16.90 4.42
CA ASN A 37 5.54 15.68 5.22
C ASN A 37 6.96 15.28 5.68
N ASP A 38 7.26 15.54 6.96
CA ASP A 38 8.47 15.16 7.69
C ASP A 38 8.30 13.92 8.59
N ALA A 39 7.16 13.21 8.46
CA ALA A 39 6.67 12.12 9.31
C ALA A 39 6.36 12.45 10.79
N ASP A 40 6.48 13.70 11.26
CA ASP A 40 6.00 14.09 12.59
C ASP A 40 4.49 14.36 12.56
N TRP A 41 3.74 13.31 12.91
CA TRP A 41 2.28 13.27 13.02
C TRP A 41 1.73 13.77 14.35
N GLU A 42 2.57 14.18 15.31
CA GLU A 42 2.09 14.87 16.51
C GLU A 42 1.82 16.35 16.20
N HIS A 43 2.59 16.94 15.28
CA HIS A 43 2.51 18.37 14.96
C HIS A 43 1.98 18.69 13.55
N PHE A 44 1.66 17.69 12.72
CA PHE A 44 1.22 17.89 11.32
C PHE A 44 -0.04 18.76 11.16
N ALA A 45 -0.93 18.78 12.16
CA ALA A 45 -2.15 19.60 12.16
C ALA A 45 -1.87 21.12 12.21
N ASN A 46 -0.65 21.52 12.57
CA ASN A 46 -0.25 22.93 12.62
C ASN A 46 0.32 23.46 11.30
N ARG A 47 0.38 22.63 10.24
CA ARG A 47 1.08 22.95 8.99
C ARG A 47 0.11 23.30 7.87
N SER A 48 0.42 24.34 7.11
CA SER A 48 -0.34 24.68 5.90
C SER A 48 -0.24 23.60 4.82
N SER A 49 -1.32 23.42 4.06
CA SER A 49 -1.34 22.70 2.78
C SER A 49 -1.85 23.65 1.71
N ALA A 50 -1.46 23.44 0.45
CA ALA A 50 -1.79 24.33 -0.66
C ALA A 50 -2.13 23.57 -1.94
N LEU A 51 -2.95 24.19 -2.80
CA LEU A 51 -3.21 23.73 -4.17
C LEU A 51 -2.46 24.63 -5.15
N LEU A 52 -1.51 24.05 -5.89
CA LEU A 52 -0.82 24.69 -7.00
C LEU A 52 -1.53 24.35 -8.31
N PHE A 53 -2.13 25.36 -8.93
CA PHE A 53 -2.71 25.27 -10.27
C PHE A 53 -1.69 25.77 -11.30
N HIS A 54 -1.23 24.88 -12.18
CA HIS A 54 -0.15 25.18 -13.15
C HIS A 54 -0.59 26.10 -14.30
N GLY A 55 -1.90 26.19 -14.55
CA GLY A 55 -2.48 27.04 -15.59
C GLY A 55 -2.23 28.53 -15.34
N ARG A 56 -1.64 29.23 -16.33
CA ARG A 56 -1.26 30.65 -16.19
C ARG A 56 -2.42 31.61 -16.46
N VAL A 57 -2.84 32.35 -15.45
CA VAL A 57 -4.06 33.17 -15.45
C VAL A 57 -3.81 34.62 -15.03
N GLY A 58 -4.77 35.50 -15.28
CA GLY A 58 -4.71 36.90 -14.81
C GLY A 58 -5.14 37.07 -13.35
N ARG A 59 -4.82 38.22 -12.73
CA ARG A 59 -5.09 38.53 -11.29
C ARG A 59 -6.52 38.19 -10.83
N ASN A 60 -7.54 38.55 -11.63
CA ASN A 60 -8.95 38.34 -11.27
C ASN A 60 -9.39 36.88 -11.48
N GLU A 61 -8.81 36.20 -12.46
CA GLU A 61 -9.08 34.79 -12.79
C GLU A 61 -8.47 33.87 -11.72
N ALA A 62 -7.33 34.26 -11.12
CA ALA A 62 -6.69 33.55 -10.02
C ALA A 62 -7.58 33.42 -8.77
N VAL A 63 -8.31 34.48 -8.40
CA VAL A 63 -9.28 34.45 -7.28
C VAL A 63 -10.39 33.44 -7.57
N GLY A 64 -10.98 33.52 -8.77
CA GLY A 64 -12.08 32.64 -9.19
C GLY A 64 -11.68 31.16 -9.24
N ILE A 65 -10.42 30.84 -9.56
CA ILE A 65 -9.90 29.46 -9.51
C ILE A 65 -9.87 28.92 -8.08
N CYS A 66 -9.44 29.70 -7.09
CA CYS A 66 -9.51 29.24 -5.70
C CYS A 66 -10.98 29.09 -5.26
N GLU A 67 -11.84 30.05 -5.59
CA GLU A 67 -13.28 29.99 -5.25
C GLU A 67 -13.99 28.77 -5.87
N GLU A 68 -13.62 28.35 -7.09
CA GLU A 68 -14.11 27.14 -7.76
C GLU A 68 -13.87 25.87 -6.93
N TYR A 69 -12.78 25.83 -6.14
CA TYR A 69 -12.41 24.71 -5.29
C TYR A 69 -12.86 24.87 -3.82
N ASN A 70 -13.66 25.90 -3.51
CA ASN A 70 -13.99 26.37 -2.15
C ASN A 70 -12.76 26.82 -1.32
N GLU A 71 -11.75 27.37 -1.97
CA GLU A 71 -10.49 27.83 -1.37
C GLU A 71 -10.28 29.33 -1.55
N THR A 72 -9.23 29.87 -0.93
CA THR A 72 -8.76 31.24 -1.11
C THR A 72 -7.35 31.26 -1.68
N LEU A 73 -6.87 32.41 -2.15
CA LEU A 73 -5.46 32.57 -2.52
C LEU A 73 -4.58 32.42 -1.27
N PHE A 74 -3.56 31.57 -1.35
CA PHE A 74 -2.64 31.27 -0.25
C PHE A 74 -1.95 32.55 0.25
N ASP A 75 -1.85 32.75 1.56
CA ASP A 75 -1.23 33.95 2.14
C ASP A 75 0.30 33.87 2.06
N VAL A 76 0.93 34.92 1.55
CA VAL A 76 2.39 35.05 1.48
C VAL A 76 3.06 34.96 2.86
N GLU A 77 2.38 35.39 3.94
CA GLU A 77 2.91 35.28 5.32
C GLU A 77 3.18 33.80 5.70
N ASN A 78 2.39 32.85 5.18
CA ASN A 78 2.51 31.42 5.45
C ASN A 78 3.40 30.68 4.44
N PHE A 79 4.03 31.36 3.47
CA PHE A 79 4.75 30.70 2.36
C PHE A 79 5.87 29.77 2.82
N ASN A 80 6.49 30.06 3.98
CA ASN A 80 7.54 29.23 4.58
C ASN A 80 7.07 27.81 4.97
N ASP A 81 5.76 27.56 5.10
CA ASP A 81 5.21 26.23 5.39
C ASP A 81 5.30 25.29 4.18
N ILE A 82 5.27 25.83 2.96
CA ILE A 82 5.20 25.07 1.71
C ILE A 82 6.38 25.35 0.76
N ALA A 83 7.32 26.22 1.17
CA ALA A 83 8.44 26.67 0.34
C ALA A 83 9.27 25.52 -0.25
N SER A 84 9.60 24.50 0.55
CA SER A 84 10.31 23.29 0.10
C SER A 84 9.58 22.58 -1.05
N GLN A 85 8.24 22.50 -0.99
CA GLN A 85 7.46 21.84 -2.04
C GLN A 85 7.40 22.69 -3.32
N VAL A 86 7.38 24.03 -3.22
CA VAL A 86 7.49 24.93 -4.38
C VAL A 86 8.88 24.84 -5.03
N PHE A 87 9.95 24.78 -4.23
CA PHE A 87 11.31 24.53 -4.75
C PHE A 87 11.41 23.17 -5.44
N TYR A 88 10.77 22.13 -4.89
CA TYR A 88 10.70 20.83 -5.53
C TYR A 88 9.96 20.86 -6.87
N GLN A 89 8.87 21.64 -7.02
CA GLN A 89 8.24 21.86 -8.33
C GLN A 89 9.16 22.59 -9.32
N GLN A 90 10.12 23.40 -8.87
CA GLN A 90 11.16 23.97 -9.74
C GLN A 90 12.24 22.96 -10.12
N HIS A 91 12.60 22.04 -9.21
CA HIS A 91 13.50 20.92 -9.51
C HIS A 91 12.90 19.96 -10.56
N LEU A 92 11.61 19.65 -10.42
CA LEU A 92 10.82 18.90 -11.42
C LEU A 92 10.59 19.64 -12.74
N GLN A 93 11.00 20.92 -12.85
CA GLN A 93 10.79 21.79 -14.01
C GLN A 93 9.32 22.14 -14.32
N ASN A 94 8.37 21.76 -13.45
CA ASN A 94 6.97 22.18 -13.52
C ASN A 94 6.82 23.70 -13.30
N LEU A 95 7.71 24.30 -12.50
CA LEU A 95 7.86 25.75 -12.36
C LEU A 95 9.25 26.21 -12.83
N GLY A 96 9.29 27.29 -13.60
CA GLY A 96 10.53 27.94 -14.00
C GLY A 96 11.19 28.69 -12.83
N LYS A 97 12.53 28.83 -12.88
CA LYS A 97 13.31 29.56 -11.86
C LYS A 97 12.89 31.03 -11.67
N ASN A 98 12.31 31.63 -12.71
CA ASN A 98 11.84 33.02 -12.73
C ASN A 98 10.31 33.15 -12.74
N ASP A 99 9.58 32.04 -12.58
CA ASP A 99 8.12 32.10 -12.53
C ASP A 99 7.64 32.79 -11.25
N ARG A 100 6.57 33.58 -11.39
CA ARG A 100 5.83 34.15 -10.26
C ARG A 100 4.57 33.32 -10.02
N LEU A 101 4.07 33.30 -8.79
CA LEU A 101 2.78 32.69 -8.42
C LEU A 101 1.81 33.76 -7.92
N TRP A 102 0.51 33.65 -8.25
CA TRP A 102 -0.53 34.46 -7.61
C TRP A 102 -0.80 33.98 -6.18
N VAL A 103 -0.84 34.92 -5.24
CA VAL A 103 -1.06 34.73 -3.80
C VAL A 103 -1.87 35.88 -3.21
N SER A 104 -2.32 35.74 -1.96
CA SER A 104 -2.88 36.83 -1.17
C SER A 104 -1.83 37.52 -0.28
N SER A 105 -2.19 38.68 0.25
CA SER A 105 -1.41 39.46 1.21
C SER A 105 -2.35 40.43 1.94
N SER A 106 -1.86 41.07 3.00
CA SER A 106 -2.55 42.16 3.73
C SER A 106 -3.02 43.35 2.87
N SER A 107 -2.55 43.47 1.63
CA SER A 107 -2.94 44.50 0.65
C SER A 107 -3.66 43.93 -0.59
N GLY A 108 -4.12 42.69 -0.52
CA GLY A 108 -4.86 41.99 -1.57
C GLY A 108 -3.98 41.08 -2.44
N VAL A 109 -4.49 40.71 -3.62
CA VAL A 109 -3.86 39.75 -4.54
C VAL A 109 -2.54 40.29 -5.08
N ARG A 110 -1.44 39.56 -4.88
CA ARG A 110 -0.08 39.89 -5.36
C ARG A 110 0.52 38.71 -6.13
N SER A 111 1.63 38.96 -6.81
CA SER A 111 2.48 37.89 -7.34
C SER A 111 3.80 37.82 -6.58
N ILE A 112 4.27 36.63 -6.24
CA ILE A 112 5.54 36.42 -5.52
C ILE A 112 6.57 35.72 -6.40
N ALA A 113 7.80 36.21 -6.38
CA ALA A 113 9.01 35.65 -7.00
C ALA A 113 10.21 36.62 -6.93
N PRO A 114 11.45 36.14 -7.13
CA PRO A 114 11.81 34.73 -7.29
C PRO A 114 11.78 34.00 -5.94
N PHE A 115 11.46 32.71 -5.98
CA PHE A 115 11.63 31.85 -4.82
C PHE A 115 13.14 31.59 -4.65
N SER A 116 13.74 32.05 -3.56
CA SER A 116 15.06 31.57 -3.13
C SER A 116 15.01 31.27 -1.64
N ALA A 117 15.79 30.29 -1.19
CA ALA A 117 15.81 29.82 0.20
C ALA A 117 16.13 30.91 1.23
N ASN A 118 16.64 32.08 0.80
CA ASN A 118 17.03 33.21 1.65
C ASN A 118 16.32 34.54 1.30
N THR A 119 15.28 34.55 0.44
CA THR A 119 14.59 35.78 0.04
C THR A 119 13.08 35.72 0.22
N THR A 120 12.57 36.40 1.25
CA THR A 120 11.15 36.73 1.43
C THR A 120 10.68 37.94 0.61
N GLY A 121 11.54 38.53 -0.25
CA GLY A 121 11.21 39.64 -1.15
C GLY A 121 11.69 39.35 -2.59
N ASP A 122 10.98 39.75 -3.65
CA ASP A 122 10.11 40.93 -3.76
C ASP A 122 8.68 40.61 -4.23
N ALA A 123 7.70 40.96 -3.39
CA ALA A 123 6.26 40.90 -3.70
C ALA A 123 5.81 42.13 -4.51
N ASP A 124 6.39 42.30 -5.71
CA ASP A 124 6.08 43.42 -6.60
C ASP A 124 4.61 43.41 -7.02
N GLU A 125 3.98 44.58 -6.92
CA GLU A 125 2.58 44.77 -7.28
C GLU A 125 2.49 45.03 -8.79
N THR A 126 2.57 43.95 -9.57
CA THR A 126 2.49 44.02 -11.04
C THR A 126 1.13 44.58 -11.48
N THR A 127 1.05 45.90 -11.63
CA THR A 127 -0.10 46.65 -12.14
C THR A 127 -0.40 46.39 -13.63
N GLN A 128 0.39 45.54 -14.28
CA GLN A 128 0.25 45.18 -15.69
C GLN A 128 -0.84 44.12 -15.90
N VAL A 129 -1.96 44.56 -16.47
CA VAL A 129 -3.19 43.80 -16.75
C VAL A 129 -2.98 42.52 -17.58
N ASN A 130 -1.86 42.41 -18.32
CA ASN A 130 -1.58 41.30 -19.23
C ASN A 130 -0.62 40.22 -18.68
N THR A 131 -0.20 40.31 -17.41
CA THR A 131 0.67 39.29 -16.80
C THR A 131 -0.13 38.03 -16.43
N ARG A 132 0.40 36.84 -16.75
CA ARG A 132 -0.25 35.55 -16.45
C ARG A 132 0.69 34.62 -15.68
N PHE A 133 0.23 34.14 -14.54
CA PHE A 133 1.00 33.33 -13.59
C PHE A 133 0.18 32.11 -13.12
N PRO A 134 0.82 30.99 -12.73
CA PRO A 134 0.13 29.92 -12.01
C PRO A 134 -0.42 30.43 -10.67
N VAL A 135 -1.35 29.69 -10.07
CA VAL A 135 -2.09 30.10 -8.88
C VAL A 135 -1.74 29.21 -7.70
N LEU A 136 -1.48 29.81 -6.54
CA LEU A 136 -1.35 29.10 -5.27
C LEU A 136 -2.58 29.41 -4.40
N CYS A 137 -3.40 28.40 -4.16
CA CYS A 137 -4.57 28.48 -3.29
C CYS A 137 -4.30 27.75 -1.96
N THR A 138 -5.09 28.07 -0.93
CA THR A 138 -5.17 27.28 0.29
C THR A 138 -5.64 25.86 -0.01
N ASN A 139 -5.35 24.93 0.91
CA ASN A 139 -6.06 23.66 1.04
C ASN A 139 -6.63 23.62 2.45
N SER A 140 -7.93 23.87 2.59
CA SER A 140 -8.67 23.81 3.86
C SER A 140 -9.45 22.50 4.04
N ALA A 141 -9.08 21.45 3.30
CA ALA A 141 -9.65 20.12 3.46
C ALA A 141 -9.31 19.54 4.85
N PRO A 142 -10.13 18.62 5.39
CA PRO A 142 -9.88 18.04 6.71
C PRO A 142 -8.57 17.25 6.77
N HIS A 143 -7.97 17.19 7.96
CA HIS A 143 -6.86 16.29 8.27
C HIS A 143 -7.40 14.89 8.57
N THR A 144 -6.87 13.87 7.91
CA THR A 144 -7.00 12.47 8.37
C THR A 144 -6.01 12.26 9.51
N ASN A 145 -6.51 12.22 10.75
CA ASN A 145 -5.71 12.11 11.97
C ASN A 145 -6.02 10.87 12.83
N LYS A 146 -6.84 9.97 12.28
CA LYS A 146 -7.36 8.73 12.86
C LYS A 146 -7.89 7.87 11.70
N VAL A 147 -8.26 6.62 11.97
CA VAL A 147 -9.07 5.83 11.03
C VAL A 147 -10.35 6.59 10.67
N ASP A 148 -10.39 7.19 9.47
CA ASP A 148 -11.52 7.98 9.00
C ASP A 148 -12.51 7.10 8.23
N THR A 149 -13.79 7.38 8.46
CA THR A 149 -14.92 6.60 7.99
C THR A 149 -16.01 7.49 7.37
N ASP A 150 -15.86 8.83 7.45
CA ASP A 150 -16.84 9.80 6.98
C ASP A 150 -16.18 10.93 6.17
N PHE A 151 -16.00 10.68 4.87
CA PHE A 151 -15.48 11.67 3.92
C PHE A 151 -16.51 12.73 3.49
N SER A 152 -17.71 12.81 4.11
CA SER A 152 -18.80 13.71 3.66
C SER A 152 -18.44 15.20 3.66
N ASN A 153 -17.51 15.62 4.52
CA ASN A 153 -17.00 16.99 4.60
C ASN A 153 -15.76 17.24 3.72
N SER A 154 -15.26 16.22 3.02
CA SER A 154 -14.09 16.35 2.15
C SER A 154 -14.47 17.00 0.82
N PRO A 155 -13.77 18.05 0.34
CA PRO A 155 -14.05 18.65 -0.96
C PRO A 155 -13.91 17.64 -2.10
N LYS A 156 -14.83 17.67 -3.07
CA LYS A 156 -14.87 16.74 -4.20
C LYS A 156 -14.07 17.23 -5.42
N ILE A 157 -13.61 16.30 -6.25
CA ILE A 157 -12.90 16.57 -7.52
C ILE A 157 -13.23 15.51 -8.56
N ASN A 158 -13.29 15.89 -9.84
CA ASN A 158 -13.49 14.97 -10.95
C ASN A 158 -12.21 14.66 -11.72
N VAL A 159 -12.02 13.39 -12.05
CA VAL A 159 -11.03 12.87 -13.02
C VAL A 159 -11.77 12.12 -14.12
N ILE A 160 -11.38 12.28 -15.38
CA ILE A 160 -11.94 11.52 -16.50
C ILE A 160 -10.87 10.62 -17.10
N SER A 161 -11.17 9.32 -17.21
CA SER A 161 -10.35 8.34 -17.92
C SER A 161 -11.23 7.51 -18.86
N ASN A 162 -10.81 7.36 -20.12
CA ASN A 162 -11.47 6.49 -21.12
C ASN A 162 -12.99 6.72 -21.32
N GLY A 163 -13.51 7.91 -20.99
CA GLY A 163 -14.94 8.23 -21.06
C GLY A 163 -15.73 7.92 -19.78
N THR A 164 -15.06 7.46 -18.72
CA THR A 164 -15.62 7.32 -17.36
C THR A 164 -15.21 8.51 -16.50
N THR A 165 -16.16 9.13 -15.81
CA THR A 165 -15.92 10.18 -14.81
C THR A 165 -15.83 9.57 -13.42
N PHE A 166 -14.73 9.82 -12.72
CA PHE A 166 -14.46 9.40 -11.35
C PHE A 166 -14.56 10.62 -10.43
N THR A 167 -15.54 10.61 -9.53
CA THR A 167 -15.70 11.65 -8.50
C THR A 167 -14.96 11.22 -7.24
N GLY A 168 -13.83 11.85 -6.93
CA GLY A 168 -13.04 11.62 -5.71
C GLY A 168 -13.20 12.74 -4.68
N THR A 169 -12.39 12.69 -3.63
CA THR A 169 -12.23 13.72 -2.60
C THR A 169 -10.79 14.22 -2.54
N ARG A 170 -10.54 15.24 -1.72
CA ARG A 170 -9.19 15.63 -1.24
C ARG A 170 -9.18 15.80 0.27
N ASP A 171 -8.06 15.46 0.88
CA ASP A 171 -7.72 15.79 2.28
C ASP A 171 -6.53 16.77 2.32
N HIS A 172 -5.91 16.94 3.49
CA HIS A 172 -4.76 17.82 3.65
C HIS A 172 -3.47 17.31 2.98
N LEU A 173 -3.40 16.03 2.60
CA LEU A 173 -2.22 15.31 2.14
C LEU A 173 -2.29 14.92 0.65
N THR A 174 -3.46 14.53 0.16
CA THR A 174 -3.67 13.85 -1.14
C THR A 174 -5.06 14.08 -1.74
N PHE A 175 -5.18 13.86 -3.05
CA PHE A 175 -6.43 13.52 -3.71
C PHE A 175 -6.70 12.02 -3.55
N ARG A 176 -7.95 11.64 -3.28
CA ARG A 176 -8.37 10.30 -2.88
C ARG A 176 -9.57 9.85 -3.72
N PHE A 177 -9.45 8.69 -4.35
CA PHE A 177 -10.53 8.07 -5.11
C PHE A 177 -10.72 6.66 -4.57
N THR A 178 -11.66 6.50 -3.64
CA THR A 178 -11.87 5.27 -2.87
C THR A 178 -13.07 4.49 -3.38
N GLY A 179 -12.97 3.17 -3.43
CA GLY A 179 -14.08 2.31 -3.82
C GLY A 179 -14.36 2.22 -5.32
N ILE A 180 -13.35 2.38 -6.17
CA ILE A 180 -13.48 2.25 -7.63
C ILE A 180 -13.64 0.77 -8.00
N PRO A 181 -14.71 0.35 -8.68
CA PRO A 181 -14.82 -1.01 -9.20
C PRO A 181 -13.85 -1.23 -10.36
N TYR A 182 -12.95 -2.21 -10.25
CA TYR A 182 -12.02 -2.56 -11.33
C TYR A 182 -12.50 -3.76 -12.16
N ALA A 183 -13.46 -4.53 -11.63
CA ALA A 183 -14.11 -5.65 -12.29
C ALA A 183 -15.61 -5.69 -11.96
N GLN A 184 -16.37 -6.50 -12.71
CA GLN A 184 -17.77 -6.79 -12.38
C GLN A 184 -17.86 -7.52 -11.02
N PRO A 185 -18.93 -7.30 -10.23
CA PRO A 185 -19.16 -8.02 -8.99
C PRO A 185 -19.13 -9.55 -9.23
N PRO A 186 -18.26 -10.32 -8.56
CA PRO A 186 -18.10 -11.77 -8.77
C PRO A 186 -19.22 -12.59 -8.09
N THR A 187 -20.46 -12.13 -8.23
CA THR A 187 -21.66 -12.67 -7.57
C THR A 187 -22.44 -13.60 -8.50
N GLY A 188 -23.28 -14.47 -7.94
CA GLY A 188 -24.18 -15.34 -8.72
C GLY A 188 -23.43 -16.16 -9.77
N SER A 189 -23.78 -16.01 -11.05
CA SER A 189 -23.11 -16.72 -12.16
C SER A 189 -21.65 -16.31 -12.41
N LEU A 190 -21.16 -15.24 -11.78
CA LEU A 190 -19.75 -14.84 -11.81
C LEU A 190 -18.94 -15.36 -10.59
N ARG A 191 -19.59 -15.97 -9.60
CA ARG A 191 -18.89 -16.68 -8.53
C ARG A 191 -18.12 -17.86 -9.12
N PHE A 192 -16.86 -18.04 -8.73
CA PHE A 192 -15.92 -18.99 -9.34
C PHE A 192 -15.71 -18.80 -10.84
N GLN A 193 -15.81 -17.57 -11.34
CA GLN A 193 -15.37 -17.18 -12.69
C GLN A 193 -14.21 -16.18 -12.62
N TYR A 194 -13.41 -16.10 -13.68
CA TYR A 194 -12.39 -15.07 -13.83
C TYR A 194 -13.03 -13.67 -13.97
N PRO A 195 -12.42 -12.62 -13.38
CA PRO A 195 -13.00 -11.27 -13.33
C PRO A 195 -13.31 -10.74 -14.73
N GLN A 196 -14.45 -10.07 -14.86
CA GLN A 196 -14.88 -9.45 -16.11
C GLN A 196 -14.71 -7.93 -16.03
N PRO A 197 -14.36 -7.23 -17.12
CA PRO A 197 -14.16 -5.78 -17.10
C PRO A 197 -15.41 -5.00 -16.65
N TRP A 198 -15.19 -4.00 -15.79
CA TRP A 198 -16.22 -3.03 -15.42
C TRP A 198 -16.29 -1.90 -16.47
N ASN A 199 -17.50 -1.51 -16.88
CA ASN A 199 -17.75 -0.64 -18.04
C ASN A 199 -18.81 0.46 -17.77
N GLY A 200 -18.80 1.10 -16.59
CA GLY A 200 -19.69 2.23 -16.31
C GLY A 200 -19.09 3.59 -16.73
N SER A 201 -19.95 4.56 -16.98
CA SER A 201 -19.56 5.93 -17.38
C SER A 201 -19.31 6.87 -16.20
N GLU A 202 -19.76 6.51 -14.99
CA GLU A 202 -19.63 7.33 -13.78
C GLU A 202 -19.27 6.43 -12.60
N VAL A 203 -18.32 6.88 -11.76
CA VAL A 203 -17.92 6.25 -10.50
C VAL A 203 -17.97 7.29 -9.38
N ASP A 204 -18.82 7.07 -8.38
CA ASP A 204 -18.70 7.73 -7.08
C ASP A 204 -17.58 7.04 -6.29
N ALA A 205 -16.40 7.65 -6.33
CA ALA A 205 -15.19 7.21 -5.64
C ALA A 205 -14.93 8.04 -4.36
N THR A 206 -16.00 8.48 -3.67
CA THR A 206 -15.90 9.26 -2.43
C THR A 206 -16.04 8.43 -1.14
N ALA A 207 -16.16 7.10 -1.24
CA ALA A 207 -16.30 6.22 -0.09
C ALA A 207 -15.65 4.85 -0.31
N LEU A 208 -14.93 4.39 0.71
CA LEU A 208 -14.41 3.02 0.83
C LEU A 208 -15.57 2.01 0.79
N LYS A 209 -15.25 0.77 0.39
CA LYS A 209 -16.23 -0.27 0.06
C LYS A 209 -15.99 -1.54 0.89
N PRO A 210 -16.97 -2.47 0.95
CA PRO A 210 -16.83 -3.70 1.72
C PRO A 210 -15.60 -4.53 1.33
N GLY A 211 -15.05 -5.24 2.31
CA GLY A 211 -14.09 -6.31 2.05
C GLY A 211 -14.74 -7.53 1.39
N CYS A 212 -13.93 -8.42 0.81
CA CYS A 212 -14.44 -9.71 0.31
C CYS A 212 -14.88 -10.63 1.47
N PRO A 213 -15.71 -11.66 1.23
CA PRO A 213 -16.17 -12.55 2.28
C PRO A 213 -15.01 -13.27 2.95
N GLN A 214 -14.95 -13.24 4.27
CA GLN A 214 -13.80 -13.68 5.06
C GLN A 214 -14.18 -13.97 6.50
N PHE A 215 -13.31 -14.70 7.20
CA PHE A 215 -13.39 -14.91 8.65
C PHE A 215 -12.39 -14.02 9.41
N GLY A 216 -12.67 -13.73 10.68
CA GLY A 216 -11.68 -13.16 11.61
C GLY A 216 -11.73 -11.63 11.72
N THR A 217 -10.56 -10.99 11.81
CA THR A 217 -10.35 -9.59 12.25
C THR A 217 -11.32 -8.56 11.68
N PHE A 218 -11.70 -8.71 10.40
CA PHE A 218 -12.51 -7.75 9.67
C PHE A 218 -13.95 -8.22 9.37
N GLU A 219 -14.33 -9.43 9.81
CA GLU A 219 -15.62 -10.07 9.50
C GLU A 219 -16.80 -9.30 10.11
N ASN A 220 -16.78 -9.09 11.43
CA ASN A 220 -17.88 -8.46 12.18
C ASN A 220 -17.65 -6.97 12.51
N ASN A 221 -16.52 -6.41 12.07
CA ASN A 221 -16.08 -5.05 12.42
C ASN A 221 -15.92 -4.79 13.94
N ASP A 222 -15.62 -5.83 14.74
CA ASP A 222 -15.50 -5.71 16.21
C ASP A 222 -14.43 -4.69 16.65
N LEU A 223 -13.43 -4.43 15.80
CA LEU A 223 -12.34 -3.47 16.04
C LEU A 223 -12.58 -2.10 15.38
N GLY A 224 -13.69 -1.89 14.66
CA GLY A 224 -13.95 -0.64 13.93
C GLY A 224 -13.15 -0.44 12.64
N LEU A 225 -12.37 -1.44 12.21
CA LEU A 225 -11.44 -1.36 11.06
C LEU A 225 -12.09 -1.68 9.69
N ASN A 226 -13.32 -2.19 9.67
CA ASN A 226 -14.09 -2.47 8.45
C ASN A 226 -15.58 -2.08 8.61
N PRO A 227 -15.91 -0.79 8.84
CA PRO A 227 -17.29 -0.33 9.03
C PRO A 227 -18.17 -0.48 7.77
N TRP A 228 -17.57 -0.75 6.61
CA TRP A 228 -18.27 -1.02 5.36
C TRP A 228 -18.74 -2.48 5.26
N GLY A 229 -18.29 -3.37 6.16
CA GLY A 229 -18.68 -4.77 6.21
C GLY A 229 -18.02 -5.63 5.14
N ILE A 230 -18.62 -6.80 4.87
CA ILE A 230 -18.13 -7.76 3.88
C ILE A 230 -19.22 -8.12 2.87
N SER A 231 -18.83 -8.35 1.62
CA SER A 231 -19.72 -8.61 0.49
C SER A 231 -18.99 -9.41 -0.59
N GLU A 232 -19.70 -10.23 -1.37
CA GLU A 232 -19.14 -10.80 -2.61
C GLU A 232 -18.90 -9.74 -3.69
N ASP A 233 -19.71 -8.67 -3.71
CA ASP A 233 -19.38 -7.46 -4.45
C ASP A 233 -18.29 -6.71 -3.69
N CYS A 234 -17.04 -7.02 -4.00
CA CYS A 234 -15.85 -6.53 -3.31
C CYS A 234 -14.67 -6.15 -4.21
N LEU A 235 -14.75 -6.29 -5.54
CA LEU A 235 -13.61 -6.06 -6.46
C LEU A 235 -13.37 -4.56 -6.72
N PHE A 236 -13.01 -3.87 -5.64
CA PHE A 236 -12.73 -2.45 -5.58
C PHE A 236 -11.24 -2.16 -5.38
N LEU A 237 -10.81 -1.00 -5.85
CA LEU A 237 -9.51 -0.41 -5.56
C LEU A 237 -9.66 1.04 -5.10
N ASN A 238 -8.60 1.56 -4.48
CA ASN A 238 -8.49 2.93 -4.03
C ASN A 238 -7.24 3.56 -4.63
N VAL A 239 -7.30 4.84 -5.03
CA VAL A 239 -6.16 5.60 -5.56
C VAL A 239 -5.90 6.82 -4.68
N PHE A 240 -4.63 7.01 -4.31
CA PHE A 240 -4.12 8.16 -3.59
C PHE A 240 -3.05 8.84 -4.45
N THR A 241 -3.16 10.14 -4.69
CA THR A 241 -2.25 10.89 -5.57
C THR A 241 -2.02 12.32 -5.07
N PRO A 242 -0.80 12.89 -5.21
CA PRO A 242 -0.54 14.29 -4.90
C PRO A 242 -0.76 15.21 -6.11
N HIS A 243 -1.10 14.67 -7.29
CA HIS A 243 -1.18 15.43 -8.54
C HIS A 243 -2.30 14.93 -9.45
N ILE A 244 -3.16 15.84 -9.89
CA ILE A 244 -4.14 15.61 -10.97
C ILE A 244 -3.65 16.31 -12.23
N PRO A 245 -3.41 15.59 -13.33
CA PRO A 245 -2.90 16.17 -14.57
C PRO A 245 -4.00 16.81 -15.42
N SER A 246 -3.65 17.79 -16.26
CA SER A 246 -4.59 18.30 -17.29
C SER A 246 -4.74 17.36 -18.49
N ASN A 247 -3.74 16.51 -18.72
CA ASN A 247 -3.68 15.54 -19.80
C ASN A 247 -2.59 14.47 -19.51
N THR A 248 -2.65 13.34 -20.20
CA THR A 248 -1.74 12.19 -20.01
C THR A 248 -0.33 12.38 -20.59
N SER A 249 0.06 13.60 -21.02
CA SER A 249 1.43 13.95 -21.46
C SER A 249 2.18 14.87 -20.49
N SER A 250 1.64 15.07 -19.30
CA SER A 250 2.29 15.75 -18.16
C SER A 250 3.34 14.85 -17.49
N SER A 251 4.05 15.38 -16.47
CA SER A 251 5.01 14.61 -15.68
C SER A 251 4.30 13.62 -14.74
N LEU A 252 4.02 12.42 -15.24
CA LEU A 252 3.45 11.31 -14.46
C LEU A 252 4.42 10.82 -13.37
N LYS A 253 3.87 10.17 -12.34
CA LYS A 253 4.58 9.74 -11.11
C LYS A 253 4.62 8.21 -11.02
N PRO A 254 5.64 7.60 -10.41
CA PRO A 254 5.68 6.14 -10.24
C PRO A 254 4.44 5.66 -9.48
N VAL A 255 3.94 4.49 -9.84
CA VAL A 255 2.76 3.89 -9.22
C VAL A 255 3.20 2.74 -8.33
N LEU A 256 2.69 2.67 -7.11
CA LEU A 256 2.79 1.47 -6.28
C LEU A 256 1.40 0.82 -6.19
N LEU A 257 1.29 -0.48 -6.49
CA LEU A 257 0.08 -1.26 -6.26
C LEU A 257 0.29 -2.20 -5.07
N TRP A 258 -0.45 -1.92 -4.00
CA TRP A 258 -0.47 -2.65 -2.75
C TRP A 258 -1.39 -3.87 -2.79
N ILE A 259 -0.88 -5.02 -2.37
CA ILE A 259 -1.62 -6.27 -2.19
C ILE A 259 -1.52 -6.66 -0.71
N HIS A 260 -2.66 -6.62 0.00
CA HIS A 260 -2.71 -6.90 1.43
C HIS A 260 -2.42 -8.37 1.77
N GLY A 261 -1.94 -8.60 3.00
CA GLY A 261 -1.74 -9.91 3.61
C GLY A 261 -3.03 -10.56 4.12
N GLY A 262 -2.89 -11.49 5.08
CA GLY A 262 -4.02 -12.18 5.74
C GLY A 262 -4.19 -13.67 5.37
N ALA A 263 -3.08 -14.39 5.10
CA ALA A 263 -3.06 -15.84 4.81
C ALA A 263 -3.94 -16.30 3.63
N ASN A 264 -4.28 -15.39 2.70
CA ASN A 264 -5.32 -15.55 1.68
C ASN A 264 -6.72 -15.88 2.26
N LEU A 265 -6.96 -15.65 3.56
CA LEU A 265 -8.23 -15.87 4.25
C LEU A 265 -9.01 -14.58 4.51
N ASN A 266 -8.31 -13.52 4.92
CA ASN A 266 -8.86 -12.25 5.40
C ASN A 266 -8.01 -11.05 4.88
N GLY A 267 -8.45 -9.83 5.21
CA GLY A 267 -7.86 -8.57 4.76
C GLY A 267 -8.74 -7.81 3.76
N LEU A 268 -8.44 -6.53 3.56
CA LEU A 268 -9.14 -5.64 2.63
C LEU A 268 -8.26 -4.44 2.24
N GLY A 269 -8.35 -4.01 0.98
CA GLY A 269 -7.65 -2.82 0.46
C GLY A 269 -8.07 -1.49 1.11
N SER A 270 -9.12 -1.48 1.92
CA SER A 270 -9.62 -0.33 2.69
C SER A 270 -9.11 -0.24 4.14
N ASP A 271 -8.21 -1.14 4.57
CA ASP A 271 -7.59 -1.09 5.91
C ASP A 271 -6.64 0.12 6.06
N ALA A 272 -6.89 0.93 7.09
CA ALA A 272 -6.16 2.16 7.38
C ALA A 272 -4.69 1.94 7.79
N THR A 273 -4.28 0.70 8.09
CA THR A 273 -2.87 0.30 8.29
C THR A 273 -2.01 0.72 7.10
N PHE A 274 -2.59 0.78 5.91
CA PHE A 274 -1.96 1.23 4.67
C PHE A 274 -2.77 2.33 3.97
N ASP A 275 -3.31 3.28 4.76
CA ASP A 275 -3.81 4.55 4.21
C ASP A 275 -2.70 5.22 3.39
N GLY A 276 -3.02 5.56 2.13
CA GLY A 276 -2.04 6.07 1.19
C GLY A 276 -1.64 7.53 1.39
N GLY A 277 -2.40 8.32 2.13
CA GLY A 277 -2.17 9.77 2.29
C GLY A 277 -0.76 10.10 2.80
N PRO A 278 -0.35 9.53 3.95
CA PRO A 278 1.00 9.68 4.51
C PRO A 278 2.12 9.27 3.55
N PHE A 279 2.09 8.06 2.99
CA PHE A 279 3.15 7.57 2.08
C PHE A 279 3.24 8.39 0.79
N THR A 280 2.11 8.67 0.16
CA THR A 280 1.99 9.36 -1.14
C THR A 280 2.48 10.81 -1.04
N SER A 281 2.03 11.55 -0.03
CA SER A 281 2.41 12.95 0.20
C SER A 281 3.90 13.11 0.51
N ARG A 282 4.51 12.15 1.21
CA ARG A 282 5.96 12.09 1.33
C ARG A 282 6.58 11.77 -0.02
N THR A 283 6.43 10.54 -0.53
CA THR A 283 7.27 9.97 -1.59
C THR A 283 7.05 10.54 -3.00
N ASP A 284 6.00 11.32 -3.23
CA ASP A 284 5.63 11.88 -4.55
C ASP A 284 5.35 10.80 -5.62
N THR A 285 4.70 9.72 -5.19
CA THR A 285 4.22 8.61 -6.03
C THR A 285 2.70 8.61 -6.12
N VAL A 286 2.10 7.67 -6.85
CA VAL A 286 0.67 7.32 -6.74
C VAL A 286 0.55 5.96 -6.06
N LEU A 287 -0.27 5.85 -5.02
CA LEU A 287 -0.57 4.56 -4.39
C LEU A 287 -1.93 4.03 -4.87
N VAL A 288 -1.98 2.75 -5.20
CA VAL A 288 -3.21 1.99 -5.46
C VAL A 288 -3.32 0.86 -4.44
N THR A 289 -4.42 0.76 -3.71
CA THR A 289 -4.71 -0.40 -2.82
C THR A 289 -5.88 -1.19 -3.39
N ILE A 290 -5.86 -2.53 -3.30
CA ILE A 290 -6.87 -3.39 -3.92
C ILE A 290 -7.50 -4.36 -2.91
N ASN A 291 -8.79 -4.64 -3.07
CA ASN A 291 -9.38 -5.91 -2.64
C ASN A 291 -9.11 -6.98 -3.71
N TYR A 292 -9.08 -8.25 -3.32
CA TYR A 292 -9.12 -9.42 -4.21
C TYR A 292 -9.88 -10.55 -3.53
N ARG A 293 -10.45 -11.52 -4.27
CA ARG A 293 -11.19 -12.62 -3.64
C ARG A 293 -10.30 -13.47 -2.74
N LEU A 294 -10.83 -13.84 -1.59
CA LEU A 294 -10.15 -14.60 -0.55
C LEU A 294 -10.72 -16.02 -0.45
N ASN A 295 -10.02 -16.86 0.32
CA ASN A 295 -10.42 -18.20 0.75
C ASN A 295 -11.03 -19.05 -0.39
N ILE A 296 -12.15 -19.73 -0.13
CA ILE A 296 -12.82 -20.56 -1.13
C ILE A 296 -13.16 -19.75 -2.39
N PHE A 297 -13.64 -18.51 -2.27
CA PHE A 297 -14.04 -17.68 -3.42
C PHE A 297 -12.87 -17.31 -4.35
N GLY A 298 -11.66 -17.18 -3.81
CA GLY A 298 -10.45 -16.81 -4.54
C GLY A 298 -9.65 -17.99 -5.08
N PHE A 299 -9.68 -19.13 -4.38
CA PHE A 299 -8.67 -20.18 -4.54
C PHE A 299 -9.22 -21.60 -4.75
N LEU A 300 -10.55 -21.81 -4.71
CA LEU A 300 -11.14 -23.14 -4.92
C LEU A 300 -10.78 -23.71 -6.29
N SER A 301 -10.12 -24.88 -6.29
CA SER A 301 -9.95 -25.76 -7.44
C SER A 301 -10.47 -27.15 -7.12
N LEU A 302 -11.17 -27.75 -8.08
CA LEU A 302 -11.78 -29.09 -7.96
C LEU A 302 -11.24 -30.10 -8.98
N ASN A 303 -10.26 -29.68 -9.79
CA ASN A 303 -9.67 -30.44 -10.90
C ASN A 303 -10.71 -31.13 -11.81
N ASP A 304 -11.85 -30.49 -12.05
CA ASP A 304 -12.96 -31.01 -12.88
C ASP A 304 -13.10 -30.29 -14.24
N GLY A 305 -12.13 -29.43 -14.57
CA GLY A 305 -12.11 -28.63 -15.81
C GLY A 305 -13.08 -27.44 -15.82
N VAL A 306 -13.84 -27.22 -14.73
CA VAL A 306 -14.82 -26.13 -14.62
C VAL A 306 -14.49 -25.19 -13.46
N VAL A 307 -14.12 -25.75 -12.30
CA VAL A 307 -13.66 -24.97 -11.13
C VAL A 307 -12.15 -25.14 -11.02
N THR A 308 -11.41 -24.24 -11.69
CA THR A 308 -9.97 -24.35 -11.93
C THR A 308 -9.09 -23.70 -10.85
N GLY A 309 -9.58 -22.66 -10.17
CA GLY A 309 -8.84 -21.91 -9.15
C GLY A 309 -8.14 -20.67 -9.69
N ASN A 310 -7.24 -20.11 -8.86
CA ASN A 310 -6.47 -18.88 -9.13
C ASN A 310 -7.32 -17.63 -9.46
N TYR A 311 -8.59 -17.59 -9.08
CA TYR A 311 -9.47 -16.43 -9.27
C TYR A 311 -8.91 -15.17 -8.58
N ALA A 312 -8.33 -15.32 -7.39
CA ALA A 312 -7.65 -14.26 -6.65
C ALA A 312 -6.42 -13.68 -7.38
N LEU A 313 -5.68 -14.52 -8.11
CA LEU A 313 -4.53 -14.09 -8.91
C LEU A 313 -5.00 -13.37 -10.18
N ALA A 314 -6.08 -13.85 -10.80
CA ALA A 314 -6.74 -13.17 -11.91
C ALA A 314 -7.33 -11.81 -11.49
N ASP A 315 -7.87 -11.67 -10.27
CA ASP A 315 -8.35 -10.40 -9.71
C ASP A 315 -7.21 -9.37 -9.60
N LYS A 316 -6.05 -9.78 -9.07
CA LYS A 316 -4.84 -8.94 -8.97
C LYS A 316 -4.35 -8.50 -10.36
N ILE A 317 -4.40 -9.40 -11.35
CA ILE A 317 -4.05 -9.11 -12.75
C ILE A 317 -5.08 -8.14 -13.39
N ALA A 318 -6.37 -8.28 -13.09
CA ALA A 318 -7.40 -7.35 -13.57
C ALA A 318 -7.23 -5.95 -12.96
N ALA A 319 -6.86 -5.84 -11.69
CA ALA A 319 -6.53 -4.55 -11.08
C ALA A 319 -5.28 -3.91 -11.71
N LEU A 320 -4.24 -4.70 -12.01
CA LEU A 320 -3.07 -4.23 -12.77
C LEU A 320 -3.43 -3.76 -14.19
N GLN A 321 -4.34 -4.45 -14.88
CA GLN A 321 -4.88 -4.01 -16.17
C GLN A 321 -5.69 -2.71 -16.04
N TRP A 322 -6.47 -2.54 -14.97
CA TRP A 322 -7.15 -1.28 -14.68
C TRP A 322 -6.15 -0.13 -14.48
N VAL A 323 -5.07 -0.36 -13.72
CA VAL A 323 -3.99 0.62 -13.52
C VAL A 323 -3.37 1.00 -14.85
N LYS A 324 -2.94 0.03 -15.66
CA LYS A 324 -2.35 0.26 -16.98
C LYS A 324 -3.24 1.11 -17.90
N ASN A 325 -4.55 0.92 -17.84
CA ASN A 325 -5.51 1.61 -18.70
C ASN A 325 -5.94 2.99 -18.18
N ASN A 326 -5.84 3.28 -16.87
CA ASN A 326 -6.47 4.46 -16.26
C ASN A 326 -5.57 5.35 -15.41
N ILE A 327 -4.47 4.83 -14.84
CA ILE A 327 -3.74 5.54 -13.77
C ILE A 327 -3.11 6.87 -14.21
N ALA A 328 -2.85 7.02 -15.52
CA ALA A 328 -2.39 8.27 -16.14
C ALA A 328 -3.36 9.45 -15.92
N ALA A 329 -4.66 9.21 -15.81
CA ALA A 329 -5.64 10.26 -15.49
C ALA A 329 -5.57 10.72 -14.02
N PHE A 330 -4.99 9.89 -13.14
CA PHE A 330 -4.76 10.16 -11.71
C PHE A 330 -3.32 10.62 -11.43
N GLY A 331 -2.55 10.95 -12.48
CA GLY A 331 -1.16 11.41 -12.38
C GLY A 331 -0.11 10.31 -12.24
N GLY A 332 -0.50 9.03 -12.32
CA GLY A 332 0.42 7.89 -12.23
C GLY A 332 0.92 7.42 -13.59
N ASP A 333 2.14 6.91 -13.64
CA ASP A 333 2.80 6.41 -14.84
C ASP A 333 2.54 4.89 -15.01
N PRO A 334 1.75 4.46 -16.03
CA PRO A 334 1.45 3.05 -16.27
C PRO A 334 2.68 2.24 -16.72
N ASP A 335 3.75 2.89 -17.19
CA ASP A 335 5.02 2.28 -17.58
C ASP A 335 6.06 2.32 -16.43
N ASN A 336 5.65 2.75 -15.23
CA ASN A 336 6.48 2.83 -14.03
C ASN A 336 5.74 2.32 -12.77
N VAL A 337 5.18 1.11 -12.88
CA VAL A 337 4.40 0.41 -11.84
C VAL A 337 5.27 -0.53 -11.01
N THR A 338 5.22 -0.40 -9.69
CA THR A 338 5.82 -1.30 -8.69
C THR A 338 4.71 -2.07 -7.98
N ILE A 339 4.77 -3.40 -7.98
CA ILE A 339 3.87 -4.21 -7.13
C ILE A 339 4.53 -4.43 -5.76
N PHE A 340 3.75 -4.29 -4.69
CA PHE A 340 4.24 -4.61 -3.34
C PHE A 340 3.15 -5.21 -2.45
N GLY A 341 3.58 -6.05 -1.51
CA GLY A 341 2.66 -6.76 -0.63
C GLY A 341 3.37 -7.42 0.54
N GLN A 342 2.64 -7.61 1.63
CA GLN A 342 3.16 -8.21 2.87
C GLN A 342 2.44 -9.53 3.19
N SER A 343 3.13 -10.50 3.79
CA SER A 343 2.56 -11.82 4.14
C SER A 343 2.06 -12.57 2.88
N ALA A 344 0.79 -13.00 2.86
CA ALA A 344 0.12 -13.51 1.65
C ALA A 344 0.06 -12.49 0.48
N GLY A 345 0.19 -11.19 0.77
CA GLY A 345 0.48 -10.17 -0.23
C GLY A 345 1.86 -10.40 -0.86
N GLY A 346 2.89 -10.71 -0.06
CA GLY A 346 4.22 -11.11 -0.53
C GLY A 346 4.21 -12.42 -1.34
N TRP A 347 3.40 -13.42 -0.92
CA TRP A 347 3.12 -14.61 -1.76
C TRP A 347 2.60 -14.20 -3.14
N SER A 348 1.67 -13.26 -3.16
CA SER A 348 1.07 -12.71 -4.37
C SER A 348 2.08 -11.98 -5.26
N ILE A 349 3.11 -11.34 -4.69
CA ILE A 349 4.19 -10.71 -5.46
C ILE A 349 5.03 -11.77 -6.18
N VAL A 350 5.44 -12.83 -5.47
CA VAL A 350 6.17 -13.95 -6.08
C VAL A 350 5.29 -14.69 -7.11
N ASP A 351 3.98 -14.81 -6.87
CA ASP A 351 3.03 -15.35 -7.84
C ASP A 351 2.90 -14.48 -9.09
N LEU A 352 2.82 -13.14 -8.96
CA LEU A 352 2.80 -12.23 -10.11
C LEU A 352 4.13 -12.22 -10.86
N LEU A 353 5.26 -12.35 -10.16
CA LEU A 353 6.58 -12.52 -10.79
C LEU A 353 6.63 -13.77 -11.66
N ARG A 354 5.98 -14.87 -11.28
CA ARG A 354 6.01 -16.14 -12.03
C ARG A 354 4.80 -16.39 -12.94
N SER A 355 3.78 -15.54 -12.92
CA SER A 355 2.52 -15.73 -13.68
C SER A 355 2.62 -15.19 -15.12
N PRO A 356 2.53 -16.03 -16.18
CA PRO A 356 2.64 -15.55 -17.56
C PRO A 356 1.61 -14.47 -17.96
N PRO A 357 0.33 -14.53 -17.53
CA PRO A 357 -0.65 -13.47 -17.82
C PRO A 357 -0.36 -12.10 -17.20
N ALA A 358 0.57 -12.00 -16.24
CA ALA A 358 0.96 -10.74 -15.61
C ALA A 358 2.09 -9.98 -16.36
N LYS A 359 2.62 -10.57 -17.45
CA LYS A 359 3.79 -10.05 -18.18
C LYS A 359 3.55 -8.65 -18.75
N GLY A 360 4.45 -7.71 -18.39
CA GLY A 360 4.39 -6.33 -18.87
C GLY A 360 3.26 -5.48 -18.26
N LEU A 361 2.78 -5.85 -17.07
CA LEU A 361 1.85 -5.04 -16.27
C LEU A 361 2.53 -4.33 -15.09
N PHE A 362 3.75 -4.72 -14.73
CA PHE A 362 4.56 -4.09 -13.68
C PHE A 362 6.04 -4.14 -14.06
N HIS A 363 6.82 -3.31 -13.37
CA HIS A 363 8.19 -2.95 -13.73
C HIS A 363 9.18 -3.15 -12.57
N ARG A 364 8.67 -3.36 -11.34
CA ARG A 364 9.41 -3.65 -10.09
C ARG A 364 8.55 -4.42 -9.12
N ALA A 365 9.17 -5.09 -8.15
CA ALA A 365 8.49 -5.86 -7.11
C ALA A 365 9.09 -5.63 -5.72
N ILE A 366 8.25 -5.60 -4.67
CA ILE A 366 8.68 -5.61 -3.26
C ILE A 366 7.90 -6.69 -2.50
N SER A 367 8.58 -7.68 -1.92
CA SER A 367 7.97 -8.74 -1.11
C SER A 367 8.36 -8.61 0.36
N GLN A 368 7.39 -8.25 1.21
CA GLN A 368 7.57 -8.02 2.65
C GLN A 368 7.12 -9.26 3.43
N SER A 369 8.00 -9.93 4.18
CA SER A 369 7.69 -11.15 4.94
C SER A 369 6.95 -12.22 4.10
N GLY A 370 7.35 -12.40 2.84
CA GLY A 370 6.63 -13.19 1.84
C GLY A 370 7.16 -14.60 1.59
N GLY A 371 8.23 -15.05 2.24
CA GLY A 371 8.77 -16.40 1.99
C GLY A 371 9.04 -16.68 0.49
N ALA A 372 8.68 -17.88 0.03
CA ALA A 372 8.79 -18.30 -1.37
C ALA A 372 7.47 -18.25 -2.18
N SER A 373 6.39 -17.66 -1.63
CA SER A 373 5.00 -18.04 -1.95
C SER A 373 4.66 -19.49 -1.54
N THR A 374 3.37 -19.82 -1.63
CA THR A 374 2.81 -21.14 -1.33
C THR A 374 1.97 -21.64 -2.50
N PHE A 375 2.11 -22.93 -2.85
CA PHE A 375 1.40 -23.52 -3.98
C PHE A 375 1.05 -25.00 -3.73
N VAL A 376 0.08 -25.51 -4.48
CA VAL A 376 -0.28 -26.93 -4.53
C VAL A 376 -0.66 -27.35 -5.96
N THR A 377 -0.62 -28.65 -6.26
CA THR A 377 -1.18 -29.18 -7.51
C THR A 377 -2.70 -29.13 -7.51
N ALA A 378 -3.33 -29.08 -8.70
CA ALA A 378 -4.79 -29.15 -8.83
C ALA A 378 -5.41 -30.38 -8.14
N ASP A 379 -4.75 -31.54 -8.23
CA ASP A 379 -5.17 -32.76 -7.52
C ASP A 379 -5.16 -32.59 -5.99
N SER A 380 -4.11 -31.95 -5.45
CA SER A 380 -4.03 -31.70 -4.01
C SER A 380 -5.06 -30.68 -3.53
N ALA A 381 -5.34 -29.63 -4.32
CA ALA A 381 -6.41 -28.68 -4.02
C ALA A 381 -7.79 -29.36 -4.02
N ALA A 382 -8.06 -30.18 -5.03
CA ALA A 382 -9.31 -30.93 -5.16
C ALA A 382 -9.48 -31.97 -4.03
N ALA A 383 -8.40 -32.63 -3.60
CA ALA A 383 -8.41 -33.58 -2.49
C ALA A 383 -8.72 -32.91 -1.14
N THR A 384 -8.23 -31.69 -0.92
CA THR A 384 -8.49 -30.91 0.30
C THR A 384 -9.92 -30.36 0.35
N ALA A 385 -10.38 -29.69 -0.69
CA ALA A 385 -11.69 -29.01 -0.68
C ALA A 385 -12.86 -29.93 -1.07
N GLY A 386 -12.66 -30.82 -2.05
CA GLY A 386 -13.69 -31.65 -2.66
C GLY A 386 -14.57 -32.45 -1.68
N PRO A 387 -14.03 -33.09 -0.64
CA PRO A 387 -14.83 -33.84 0.34
C PRO A 387 -15.83 -32.97 1.11
N ALA A 388 -15.51 -31.70 1.38
CA ALA A 388 -16.42 -30.78 2.06
C ALA A 388 -17.48 -30.25 1.08
N ILE A 389 -17.07 -29.87 -0.13
CA ILE A 389 -17.99 -29.43 -1.19
C ILE A 389 -19.04 -30.51 -1.51
N ALA A 390 -18.62 -31.78 -1.60
CA ALA A 390 -19.50 -32.90 -1.93
C ALA A 390 -20.61 -33.17 -0.89
N GLN A 391 -20.51 -32.63 0.33
CA GLN A 391 -21.58 -32.73 1.34
C GLN A 391 -22.80 -31.87 1.02
N VAL A 392 -22.63 -30.81 0.21
CA VAL A 392 -23.69 -29.86 -0.17
C VAL A 392 -23.96 -29.89 -1.68
N CYS A 393 -22.92 -29.97 -2.51
CA CYS A 393 -22.99 -30.05 -3.97
C CYS A 393 -22.33 -31.34 -4.48
N ASN A 394 -23.08 -32.45 -4.44
CA ASN A 394 -22.57 -33.80 -4.71
C ASN A 394 -22.36 -34.14 -6.20
N SER A 395 -22.94 -33.36 -7.12
CA SER A 395 -22.73 -33.41 -8.58
C SER A 395 -21.27 -33.08 -8.96
N THR A 396 -20.91 -32.97 -10.24
CA THR A 396 -19.54 -32.64 -10.69
C THR A 396 -19.53 -31.66 -11.87
N GLY A 397 -18.42 -30.92 -12.08
CA GLY A 397 -18.29 -30.00 -13.20
C GLY A 397 -19.35 -28.89 -13.16
N THR A 398 -19.97 -28.60 -14.30
CA THR A 398 -20.96 -27.51 -14.43
C THR A 398 -22.12 -27.62 -13.43
N GLU A 399 -22.66 -28.81 -13.18
CA GLU A 399 -23.77 -28.99 -12.22
C GLU A 399 -23.32 -28.71 -10.78
N ARG A 400 -22.04 -28.97 -10.44
CA ARG A 400 -21.48 -28.61 -9.12
C ARG A 400 -21.24 -27.12 -9.02
N LEU A 401 -20.74 -26.49 -10.08
CA LEU A 401 -20.59 -25.03 -10.16
C LEU A 401 -21.94 -24.33 -10.00
N GLU A 402 -22.96 -24.73 -10.74
CA GLU A 402 -24.31 -24.16 -10.67
C GLU A 402 -24.91 -24.29 -9.24
N CYS A 403 -24.73 -25.45 -8.61
CA CYS A 403 -25.09 -25.65 -7.20
C CYS A 403 -24.34 -24.67 -6.28
N LEU A 404 -23.02 -24.58 -6.41
CA LEU A 404 -22.17 -23.68 -5.63
C LEU A 404 -22.49 -22.19 -5.86
N GLN A 405 -22.93 -21.80 -7.05
CA GLN A 405 -23.36 -20.43 -7.39
C GLN A 405 -24.74 -20.09 -6.82
N ALA A 406 -25.61 -21.08 -6.62
CA ALA A 406 -26.96 -20.89 -6.08
C ALA A 406 -27.02 -20.79 -4.55
N LEU A 407 -25.96 -21.18 -3.83
CA LEU A 407 -25.90 -21.10 -2.37
C LEU A 407 -25.72 -19.65 -1.86
N PRO A 408 -26.19 -19.31 -0.65
CA PRO A 408 -25.74 -18.11 0.06
C PRO A 408 -24.23 -18.16 0.28
N TRP A 409 -23.54 -17.01 0.20
CA TRP A 409 -22.08 -16.97 0.33
C TRP A 409 -21.63 -17.39 1.73
N GLU A 410 -22.44 -17.14 2.75
CA GLU A 410 -22.21 -17.54 4.14
C GLU A 410 -22.16 -19.07 4.27
N VAL A 411 -22.97 -19.79 3.48
CA VAL A 411 -22.95 -21.27 3.43
C VAL A 411 -21.68 -21.74 2.74
N VAL A 412 -21.31 -21.12 1.61
CA VAL A 412 -20.11 -21.47 0.82
C VAL A 412 -18.83 -21.24 1.65
N LEU A 413 -18.71 -20.09 2.30
CA LEU A 413 -17.58 -19.73 3.15
C LEU A 413 -17.40 -20.74 4.30
N ASN A 414 -18.49 -21.21 4.89
CA ASN A 414 -18.48 -22.20 5.98
C ASN A 414 -18.11 -23.62 5.54
N LEU A 415 -18.11 -23.96 4.25
CA LEU A 415 -17.72 -25.31 3.79
C LEU A 415 -16.26 -25.65 4.14
N THR A 416 -15.40 -24.64 4.23
CA THR A 416 -13.95 -24.81 4.39
C THR A 416 -13.40 -23.96 5.54
N ASN A 417 -14.20 -23.70 6.58
CA ASN A 417 -13.80 -22.85 7.71
C ASN A 417 -12.65 -23.40 8.58
N ILE A 418 -12.29 -24.68 8.42
CA ILE A 418 -11.12 -25.32 9.05
C ILE A 418 -9.81 -25.12 8.28
N VAL A 419 -9.85 -24.50 7.09
CA VAL A 419 -8.66 -24.30 6.25
C VAL A 419 -7.91 -23.05 6.73
N GLY A 420 -6.73 -23.24 7.34
CA GLY A 420 -5.95 -22.17 7.98
C GLY A 420 -5.20 -21.21 7.07
N TRP A 421 -5.08 -21.52 5.76
CA TRP A 421 -4.49 -20.66 4.73
C TRP A 421 -4.82 -21.22 3.33
N TRP A 422 -4.72 -20.40 2.28
CA TRP A 422 -4.97 -20.87 0.90
C TRP A 422 -3.76 -20.72 -0.05
N PRO A 423 -3.29 -21.81 -0.68
CA PRO A 423 -2.27 -21.80 -1.73
C PRO A 423 -2.81 -21.33 -3.08
N SER A 424 -1.93 -20.82 -3.94
CA SER A 424 -2.18 -20.79 -5.39
C SER A 424 -2.09 -22.19 -6.00
N VAL A 425 -2.82 -22.46 -7.08
CA VAL A 425 -2.95 -23.80 -7.66
C VAL A 425 -2.13 -23.93 -8.94
N GLU A 426 -1.32 -24.96 -9.10
CA GLU A 426 -0.64 -25.26 -10.36
C GLU A 426 -1.65 -25.70 -11.41
N ASP A 427 -1.97 -24.78 -12.33
CA ASP A 427 -3.02 -24.89 -13.35
C ASP A 427 -2.48 -24.84 -14.80
N GLY A 428 -1.17 -24.57 -14.96
CA GLY A 428 -0.53 -24.45 -16.27
C GLY A 428 -0.86 -23.16 -17.03
N VAL A 429 -1.56 -22.21 -16.42
CA VAL A 429 -2.01 -20.95 -17.05
C VAL A 429 -1.57 -19.74 -16.24
N TYR A 430 -2.04 -19.63 -14.99
CA TYR A 430 -1.64 -18.59 -14.06
C TYR A 430 -0.42 -19.00 -13.24
N VAL A 431 -0.28 -20.30 -12.96
CA VAL A 431 0.81 -20.89 -12.17
C VAL A 431 1.28 -22.15 -12.89
N VAL A 432 2.51 -22.13 -13.40
CA VAL A 432 3.02 -23.14 -14.34
C VAL A 432 4.00 -24.15 -13.74
N ALA A 433 4.56 -23.87 -12.56
CA ALA A 433 5.48 -24.72 -11.82
C ALA A 433 5.60 -24.24 -10.35
N ALA A 434 6.40 -24.94 -9.54
CA ALA A 434 6.83 -24.47 -8.22
C ALA A 434 7.61 -23.14 -8.31
N PRO A 435 7.50 -22.22 -7.33
CA PRO A 435 8.22 -20.93 -7.36
C PRO A 435 9.74 -21.07 -7.51
N ILE A 436 10.36 -21.95 -6.72
CA ILE A 436 11.81 -22.20 -6.73
C ILE A 436 12.27 -22.79 -8.07
N ASP A 437 11.53 -23.78 -8.59
CA ASP A 437 11.87 -24.45 -9.85
C ASP A 437 11.74 -23.51 -11.06
N GLN A 438 10.77 -22.60 -11.03
CA GLN A 438 10.58 -21.62 -12.11
C GLN A 438 11.64 -20.50 -12.05
N ILE A 439 11.95 -19.98 -10.86
CA ILE A 439 12.98 -18.95 -10.68
C ILE A 439 14.38 -19.51 -10.98
N SER A 440 14.63 -20.79 -10.70
CA SER A 440 15.89 -21.48 -11.05
C SER A 440 16.15 -21.57 -12.56
N GLN A 441 15.13 -21.37 -13.41
CA GLN A 441 15.27 -21.33 -14.87
C GLN A 441 15.75 -19.95 -15.39
N GLY A 442 15.84 -18.93 -14.52
CA GLY A 442 16.37 -17.61 -14.84
C GLY A 442 15.35 -16.65 -15.45
N ALA A 443 15.82 -15.46 -15.83
CA ALA A 443 14.99 -14.30 -16.15
C ALA A 443 13.92 -14.51 -17.24
N GLU A 444 14.16 -15.37 -18.23
CA GLU A 444 13.22 -15.65 -19.32
C GLU A 444 12.00 -16.49 -18.89
N ALA A 445 12.10 -17.23 -17.78
CA ALA A 445 11.03 -18.07 -17.25
C ALA A 445 10.03 -17.30 -16.38
N ILE A 446 10.31 -16.04 -16.07
CA ILE A 446 9.53 -15.19 -15.15
C ILE A 446 9.34 -13.77 -15.71
N ASN A 447 8.55 -12.95 -15.02
CA ASN A 447 8.43 -11.52 -15.23
C ASN A 447 9.60 -10.81 -14.51
N SER A 448 10.81 -10.97 -15.05
CA SER A 448 12.04 -10.44 -14.46
C SER A 448 12.04 -8.91 -14.38
N VAL A 449 12.11 -8.39 -13.15
CA VAL A 449 12.13 -6.96 -12.78
C VAL A 449 13.04 -6.76 -11.55
N PRO A 450 13.53 -5.54 -11.25
CA PRO A 450 14.16 -5.24 -9.98
C PRO A 450 13.30 -5.71 -8.80
N PHE A 451 13.90 -6.44 -7.87
CA PHE A 451 13.20 -7.08 -6.76
C PHE A 451 13.80 -6.69 -5.41
N LEU A 452 12.94 -6.21 -4.51
CA LEU A 452 13.25 -5.94 -3.11
C LEU A 452 12.53 -6.98 -2.24
N LEU A 453 13.23 -7.60 -1.29
CA LEU A 453 12.68 -8.64 -0.43
C LEU A 453 13.15 -8.41 1.01
N GLY A 454 12.30 -8.61 2.00
CA GLY A 454 12.77 -8.59 3.39
C GLY A 454 11.88 -9.28 4.39
N PHE A 455 12.36 -9.28 5.63
CA PHE A 455 11.80 -10.03 6.75
C PHE A 455 11.80 -9.21 8.04
N MET A 456 10.92 -9.61 8.94
CA MET A 456 10.96 -9.24 10.34
C MET A 456 11.78 -10.27 11.13
N PRO A 457 12.64 -9.89 12.09
CA PRO A 457 13.43 -10.86 12.86
C PRO A 457 12.61 -11.89 13.65
N ASP A 458 11.41 -11.53 14.11
CA ASP A 458 10.59 -12.34 15.01
C ASP A 458 9.22 -12.72 14.40
N GLU A 459 9.18 -13.07 13.10
CA GLU A 459 7.95 -13.42 12.37
C GLU A 459 6.99 -14.34 13.16
N GLY A 460 7.54 -15.42 13.74
CA GLY A 460 6.78 -16.46 14.43
C GLY A 460 6.06 -15.99 15.70
N GLN A 461 6.45 -14.86 16.28
CA GLN A 461 5.86 -14.35 17.52
C GLN A 461 4.37 -14.02 17.33
N SER A 462 4.04 -13.40 16.20
CA SER A 462 2.66 -13.05 15.84
C SER A 462 1.98 -14.14 15.03
N LEU A 463 2.72 -14.92 14.22
CA LEU A 463 2.17 -16.01 13.40
C LEU A 463 1.67 -17.20 14.24
N LEU A 464 2.39 -17.59 15.30
CA LEU A 464 1.90 -18.61 16.26
C LEU A 464 0.67 -18.13 17.06
N GLY A 465 0.38 -16.83 17.08
CA GLY A 465 -0.73 -16.24 17.81
C GLY A 465 -0.70 -16.63 19.29
N THR A 466 -1.71 -17.36 19.74
CA THR A 466 -1.84 -17.87 21.11
C THR A 466 -1.72 -19.39 21.23
N THR A 467 -1.15 -20.05 20.21
CA THR A 467 -1.01 -21.51 20.12
C THR A 467 -0.12 -22.09 21.22
N ILE A 468 0.93 -21.37 21.61
CA ILE A 468 1.82 -21.71 22.72
C ILE A 468 1.88 -20.58 23.75
N SER A 469 2.01 -20.93 25.03
CA SER A 469 2.09 -19.97 26.12
C SER A 469 3.49 -19.35 26.22
N PRO A 470 3.64 -18.03 26.44
CA PRO A 470 4.94 -17.40 26.77
C PRO A 470 5.63 -17.98 28.00
N ASN A 471 4.87 -18.62 28.90
CA ASN A 471 5.38 -19.29 30.09
C ASN A 471 5.59 -20.81 29.89
N GLU A 472 5.60 -21.30 28.65
CA GLU A 472 5.91 -22.70 28.38
C GLU A 472 7.40 -22.98 28.65
N THR A 473 7.66 -24.03 29.42
CA THR A 473 9.01 -24.41 29.87
C THR A 473 9.44 -25.79 29.36
N ASP A 474 8.53 -26.52 28.71
CA ASP A 474 8.80 -27.78 28.02
C ASP A 474 8.92 -27.53 26.50
N PHE A 475 10.15 -27.63 25.98
CA PHE A 475 10.45 -27.39 24.57
C PHE A 475 9.89 -28.47 23.64
N GLU A 476 9.90 -29.74 24.05
CA GLU A 476 9.32 -30.83 23.25
C GLU A 476 7.81 -30.64 23.10
N LYS A 477 7.13 -30.26 24.18
CA LYS A 477 5.71 -29.94 24.19
C LYS A 477 5.38 -28.69 23.36
N ALA A 478 6.17 -27.62 23.47
CA ALA A 478 6.00 -26.40 22.68
C ALA A 478 6.10 -26.69 21.17
N LEU A 479 7.18 -27.35 20.75
CA LEU A 479 7.39 -27.77 19.36
C LEU A 479 6.28 -28.71 18.87
N THR A 480 5.88 -29.70 19.67
CA THR A 480 4.82 -30.65 19.29
C THR A 480 3.46 -29.97 19.12
N THR A 481 3.20 -28.91 19.89
CA THR A 481 1.97 -28.12 19.80
C THR A 481 1.98 -27.17 18.59
N ALA A 482 3.14 -26.58 18.26
CA ALA A 482 3.30 -25.72 17.09
C ALA A 482 3.33 -26.50 15.75
N PHE A 483 4.04 -27.63 15.70
CA PHE A 483 4.41 -28.29 14.44
C PHE A 483 3.96 -29.76 14.30
N GLY A 484 3.41 -30.34 15.36
CA GLY A 484 3.19 -31.78 15.46
C GLY A 484 4.48 -32.58 15.69
N THR A 485 4.31 -33.86 16.01
CA THR A 485 5.39 -34.73 16.54
C THR A 485 6.58 -34.91 15.60
N ASP A 486 6.35 -35.04 14.29
CA ASP A 486 7.41 -35.42 13.35
C ASP A 486 8.44 -34.28 13.18
N LEU A 487 7.98 -33.05 12.93
CA LEU A 487 8.87 -31.89 12.82
C LEU A 487 9.48 -31.51 14.18
N ALA A 488 8.72 -31.59 15.27
CA ALA A 488 9.26 -31.42 16.63
C ALA A 488 10.43 -32.39 16.90
N THR A 489 10.27 -33.66 16.53
CA THR A 489 11.31 -34.68 16.69
C THR A 489 12.58 -34.34 15.89
N ARG A 490 12.45 -33.87 14.63
CA ARG A 490 13.61 -33.45 13.82
C ARG A 490 14.33 -32.25 14.43
N ILE A 491 13.57 -31.24 14.89
CA ILE A 491 14.13 -30.04 15.55
C ILE A 491 14.93 -30.44 16.79
N LEU A 492 14.35 -31.26 17.69
CA LEU A 492 15.02 -31.73 18.90
C LEU A 492 16.29 -32.56 18.60
N GLN A 493 16.22 -33.48 17.63
CA GLN A 493 17.35 -34.34 17.25
C GLN A 493 18.50 -33.57 16.61
N SER A 494 18.23 -32.41 15.99
CA SER A 494 19.26 -31.58 15.36
C SER A 494 20.21 -30.90 16.35
N GLY A 495 19.73 -30.58 17.55
CA GLY A 495 20.47 -29.78 18.55
C GLY A 495 20.73 -28.32 18.17
N LEU A 496 20.14 -27.80 17.07
CA LEU A 496 20.42 -26.45 16.55
C LEU A 496 19.67 -25.30 17.27
N TRP A 497 18.72 -25.64 18.14
CA TRP A 497 18.04 -24.71 19.05
C TRP A 497 18.51 -24.97 20.48
N ASN A 498 19.60 -24.30 20.85
CA ASN A 498 20.21 -24.40 22.18
C ASN A 498 19.42 -23.57 23.20
N VAL A 499 18.35 -24.15 23.74
CA VAL A 499 17.48 -23.53 24.75
C VAL A 499 18.27 -23.16 26.02
N SER A 500 18.01 -21.97 26.55
CA SER A 500 18.60 -21.42 27.78
C SER A 500 17.59 -20.55 28.55
N ASP A 501 18.01 -19.98 29.68
CA ASP A 501 17.20 -19.01 30.43
C ASP A 501 16.95 -17.71 29.63
N GLU A 502 17.85 -17.35 28.69
CA GLU A 502 17.74 -16.17 27.82
C GLU A 502 17.05 -16.52 26.48
N PHE A 503 17.26 -17.73 25.96
CA PHE A 503 16.61 -18.25 24.76
C PHE A 503 15.66 -19.38 25.16
N THR A 504 14.54 -18.99 25.76
CA THR A 504 13.57 -19.90 26.39
C THR A 504 12.96 -20.90 25.38
N PRO A 505 12.31 -21.99 25.85
CA PRO A 505 11.53 -22.88 24.99
C PRO A 505 10.51 -22.16 24.09
N TYR A 506 9.92 -21.07 24.60
CA TYR A 506 9.02 -20.21 23.83
C TYR A 506 9.78 -19.47 22.72
N ASN A 507 10.85 -18.73 23.04
CA ASN A 507 11.69 -18.03 22.06
C ASN A 507 12.22 -18.97 20.98
N ALA A 508 12.67 -20.17 21.37
CA ALA A 508 13.17 -21.18 20.45
C ALA A 508 12.08 -21.71 19.51
N THR A 509 10.85 -21.89 19.99
CA THR A 509 9.70 -22.33 19.17
C THR A 509 9.22 -21.20 18.25
N VAL A 510 9.16 -19.96 18.74
CA VAL A 510 8.87 -18.74 17.95
C VAL A 510 9.87 -18.56 16.82
N ASN A 511 11.17 -18.72 17.10
CA ASN A 511 12.21 -18.67 16.08
C ASN A 511 12.06 -19.80 15.06
N ALA A 512 11.84 -21.04 15.51
CA ALA A 512 11.61 -22.18 14.62
C ALA A 512 10.39 -21.97 13.70
N ASP A 513 9.31 -21.34 14.18
CA ASP A 513 8.12 -21.07 13.38
C ASP A 513 8.37 -20.00 12.32
N GLY A 514 8.97 -18.86 12.69
CA GLY A 514 9.30 -17.80 11.73
C GLY A 514 10.21 -18.30 10.60
N LEU A 515 11.21 -19.10 10.98
CA LEU A 515 12.10 -19.76 10.02
C LEU A 515 11.35 -20.73 9.10
N ASN A 516 10.52 -21.62 9.66
CA ASN A 516 9.78 -22.64 8.91
C ASN A 516 8.73 -22.05 7.97
N THR A 517 7.99 -21.05 8.44
CA THR A 517 6.83 -20.49 7.76
C THR A 517 7.22 -19.46 6.71
N LEU A 518 8.33 -18.72 6.90
CA LEU A 518 8.76 -17.65 5.97
C LEU A 518 10.23 -17.72 5.58
N THR A 519 11.16 -17.59 6.53
CA THR A 519 12.57 -17.27 6.22
C THR A 519 13.22 -18.35 5.35
N CYS A 520 13.11 -19.62 5.71
CA CYS A 520 13.80 -20.71 4.99
C CYS A 520 13.33 -20.88 3.55
N GLY A 521 12.04 -20.64 3.27
CA GLY A 521 11.53 -20.60 1.91
C GLY A 521 12.14 -19.43 1.12
N ALA A 522 12.20 -18.24 1.72
CA ALA A 522 12.80 -17.09 1.07
C ALA A 522 14.31 -17.24 0.84
N GLU A 523 15.06 -17.86 1.75
CA GLU A 523 16.48 -18.14 1.54
C GLU A 523 16.70 -19.07 0.33
N GLN A 524 15.84 -20.09 0.16
CA GLN A 524 15.83 -20.91 -1.07
C GLN A 524 15.47 -20.09 -2.32
N LEU A 525 14.51 -19.18 -2.24
CA LEU A 525 14.10 -18.30 -3.34
C LEU A 525 15.24 -17.36 -3.77
N ILE A 526 15.92 -16.76 -2.79
CA ILE A 526 17.08 -15.87 -2.98
C ILE A 526 18.24 -16.66 -3.59
N ALA A 527 18.57 -17.82 -3.04
CA ALA A 527 19.63 -18.68 -3.56
C ALA A 527 19.35 -19.12 -5.01
N ALA A 528 18.11 -19.50 -5.33
CA ALA A 528 17.70 -19.81 -6.70
C ALA A 528 17.85 -18.59 -7.62
N ALA A 529 17.36 -17.41 -7.19
CA ALA A 529 17.38 -16.18 -7.97
C ALA A 529 18.80 -15.67 -8.27
N VAL A 530 19.71 -15.72 -7.30
CA VAL A 530 21.12 -15.35 -7.47
C VAL A 530 21.82 -16.34 -8.42
N ASN A 531 21.65 -17.65 -8.21
CA ASN A 531 22.29 -18.69 -9.03
C ASN A 531 21.83 -18.68 -10.49
N SER A 532 20.57 -18.30 -10.77
CA SER A 532 20.03 -18.23 -12.13
C SER A 532 20.08 -16.83 -12.75
N SER A 533 20.50 -15.80 -11.99
CA SER A 533 20.38 -14.38 -12.36
C SER A 533 18.95 -14.02 -12.78
N ALA A 534 17.97 -14.41 -11.96
CA ALA A 534 16.54 -14.29 -12.26
C ALA A 534 16.05 -12.83 -12.37
N PHE A 535 16.68 -11.91 -11.64
CA PHE A 535 16.28 -10.50 -11.55
C PHE A 535 17.43 -9.58 -11.99
N PRO A 536 17.15 -8.37 -12.53
CA PRO A 536 18.19 -7.43 -12.95
C PRO A 536 18.97 -6.84 -11.77
N THR A 537 18.29 -6.65 -10.64
CA THR A 537 18.85 -6.36 -9.32
C THR A 537 18.01 -7.08 -8.26
N LEU A 538 18.66 -7.51 -7.18
CA LEU A 538 18.01 -8.07 -6.00
C LEU A 538 18.50 -7.31 -4.77
N HIS A 539 17.60 -6.84 -3.91
CA HIS A 539 17.95 -6.21 -2.64
C HIS A 539 17.26 -6.97 -1.51
N VAL A 540 17.99 -7.27 -0.44
CA VAL A 540 17.47 -7.98 0.73
C VAL A 540 17.57 -7.11 1.97
N TYR A 541 16.59 -7.16 2.88
CA TYR A 541 16.66 -6.44 4.16
C TYR A 541 16.07 -7.19 5.36
N THR A 542 16.49 -6.74 6.54
CA THR A 542 15.79 -6.98 7.82
C THR A 542 15.51 -5.63 8.50
N MET A 543 14.35 -5.50 9.15
CA MET A 543 14.09 -4.34 10.01
C MET A 543 14.61 -4.60 11.43
N ARG A 544 15.32 -3.63 12.01
CA ARG A 544 15.79 -3.62 13.41
C ARG A 544 14.98 -2.67 14.30
N ARG A 545 13.94 -2.07 13.73
CA ARG A 545 13.04 -1.08 14.32
C ARG A 545 11.70 -1.21 13.61
N ALA A 546 10.62 -1.33 14.38
CA ALA A 546 9.27 -1.61 13.90
C ALA A 546 8.23 -1.47 15.02
N TYR A 547 6.95 -1.40 14.63
CA TYR A 547 5.80 -1.37 15.51
C TYR A 547 4.91 -2.58 15.23
N GLY A 548 4.68 -3.47 16.20
CA GLY A 548 3.64 -4.49 16.05
C GLY A 548 2.27 -3.84 15.83
N LEU A 549 1.49 -4.36 14.88
CA LEU A 549 0.14 -3.84 14.62
C LEU A 549 -0.70 -3.95 15.89
N SER A 550 -1.42 -2.88 16.25
CA SER A 550 -2.15 -2.78 17.52
C SER A 550 -3.23 -3.86 17.68
N PHE A 551 -3.77 -4.36 16.56
CA PHE A 551 -4.75 -5.44 16.49
C PHE A 551 -4.16 -6.83 16.22
N PHE A 552 -2.85 -6.95 15.96
CA PHE A 552 -2.15 -8.22 15.68
C PHE A 552 -0.91 -8.38 16.58
N ASN A 553 -1.14 -8.23 17.89
CA ASN A 553 -0.11 -8.28 18.93
C ASN A 553 -0.49 -9.32 20.01
N PRO A 554 -0.29 -10.63 19.75
CA PRO A 554 -0.59 -11.65 20.74
C PRO A 554 0.26 -11.45 22.00
N TYR A 555 -0.38 -11.61 23.17
CA TYR A 555 0.20 -11.41 24.50
C TYR A 555 0.76 -10.01 24.82
N GLY A 556 0.68 -9.04 23.89
CA GLY A 556 1.30 -7.72 24.10
C GLY A 556 2.83 -7.72 23.95
N LEU A 557 3.40 -8.71 23.25
CA LEU A 557 4.85 -8.93 23.14
C LEU A 557 5.50 -8.24 21.92
N CYS A 558 4.69 -7.81 20.94
CA CYS A 558 5.11 -7.04 19.77
C CYS A 558 5.11 -5.50 20.02
N THR A 559 4.95 -5.09 21.28
CA THR A 559 4.90 -3.68 21.71
C THR A 559 6.13 -3.32 22.52
N PHE A 560 6.63 -2.10 22.31
CA PHE A 560 7.72 -1.51 23.08
C PHE A 560 7.18 -0.74 24.30
N PRO A 561 8.00 -0.59 25.35
CA PRO A 561 7.76 0.40 26.40
C PRO A 561 8.18 1.81 25.95
N VAL A 562 7.26 2.78 26.08
CA VAL A 562 7.51 4.20 25.75
C VAL A 562 8.57 4.77 26.69
N GLY A 563 9.58 5.46 26.14
CA GLY A 563 10.66 6.07 26.92
C GLY A 563 11.72 5.10 27.46
N GLU A 564 11.61 3.80 27.16
CA GLU A 564 12.61 2.77 27.51
C GLU A 564 13.18 2.12 26.23
N PRO A 565 13.99 2.86 25.44
CA PRO A 565 14.46 2.39 24.12
C PRO A 565 15.37 1.15 24.18
N ASP A 566 16.02 0.91 25.32
CA ASP A 566 16.93 -0.22 25.55
C ASP A 566 16.21 -1.52 25.94
N THR A 567 14.90 -1.48 26.22
CA THR A 567 14.14 -2.69 26.61
C THR A 567 13.82 -3.53 25.37
N PRO A 568 14.27 -4.80 25.28
CA PRO A 568 13.98 -5.67 24.14
C PRO A 568 12.49 -5.97 23.99
N TYR A 569 12.04 -6.06 22.75
CA TYR A 569 10.68 -6.45 22.34
C TYR A 569 10.76 -7.23 21.03
N TYR A 570 9.72 -7.99 20.69
CA TYR A 570 9.72 -8.77 19.46
C TYR A 570 9.41 -7.89 18.25
N LEU A 571 10.25 -8.00 17.22
CA LEU A 571 10.07 -7.37 15.92
C LEU A 571 9.21 -8.31 15.05
N CYS A 572 7.90 -8.31 15.34
CA CYS A 572 6.92 -9.27 14.83
C CYS A 572 6.56 -9.10 13.35
N HIS A 573 5.91 -10.14 12.78
CA HIS A 573 5.30 -10.11 11.44
C HIS A 573 4.41 -8.88 11.23
N SER A 574 4.48 -8.30 10.03
CA SER A 574 3.77 -7.07 9.63
C SER A 574 4.17 -5.80 10.42
N GLY A 575 5.22 -5.85 11.24
CA GLY A 575 5.67 -4.69 12.02
C GLY A 575 6.28 -3.56 11.19
N ASP A 576 6.61 -3.85 9.94
CA ASP A 576 7.11 -2.91 8.93
C ASP A 576 6.01 -2.01 8.33
N LEU A 577 4.72 -2.40 8.41
CA LEU A 577 3.64 -1.68 7.72
C LEU A 577 3.46 -0.25 8.21
N TYR A 578 3.45 -0.01 9.52
CA TYR A 578 3.30 1.34 10.06
C TYR A 578 4.48 2.26 9.69
N GLU A 579 5.67 1.70 9.49
CA GLU A 579 6.89 2.41 9.08
C GLU A 579 6.85 2.73 7.58
N VAL A 580 6.55 1.73 6.75
CA VAL A 580 6.45 1.84 5.29
C VAL A 580 5.32 2.77 4.88
N PHE A 581 4.16 2.72 5.53
CA PHE A 581 3.03 3.57 5.20
C PHE A 581 3.01 4.90 5.97
N GLY A 582 3.64 4.98 7.15
CA GLY A 582 3.63 6.19 8.00
C GLY A 582 2.32 6.39 8.76
N THR A 583 1.64 5.29 9.10
CA THR A 583 0.23 5.25 9.54
C THR A 583 0.05 5.04 11.04
N TYR A 584 1.12 4.87 11.82
CA TYR A 584 1.05 4.59 13.28
C TYR A 584 0.15 5.59 14.05
N HIS A 585 0.14 6.85 13.62
CA HIS A 585 -0.67 7.91 14.22
C HIS A 585 -2.19 7.71 14.05
N LEU A 586 -2.64 7.03 12.98
CA LEU A 586 -4.05 6.72 12.75
C LEU A 586 -4.61 5.73 13.78
N PHE A 587 -3.73 4.99 14.44
CA PHE A 587 -4.01 3.97 15.46
C PHE A 587 -3.62 4.43 16.88
N GLU A 588 -3.44 5.75 17.08
CA GLU A 588 -3.06 6.37 18.36
C GLU A 588 -1.78 5.75 18.98
N GLN A 589 -0.86 5.22 18.15
CA GLN A 589 0.39 4.64 18.64
C GLN A 589 1.36 5.75 19.04
N PRO A 590 1.95 5.70 20.26
CA PRO A 590 2.88 6.71 20.72
C PRO A 590 4.23 6.59 20.02
N VAL A 591 4.90 7.71 19.79
CA VAL A 591 6.32 7.74 19.42
C VAL A 591 7.14 7.24 20.62
N ARG A 592 7.90 6.15 20.46
CA ARG A 592 8.72 5.57 21.54
C ARG A 592 9.85 6.52 21.98
N VAL A 593 10.64 6.98 21.01
CA VAL A 593 11.66 8.04 21.11
C VAL A 593 11.69 8.85 19.81
N PRO A 594 12.20 10.10 19.79
CA PRO A 594 12.14 10.97 18.61
C PRO A 594 12.74 10.37 17.33
N GLU A 595 13.70 9.47 17.46
CA GLU A 595 14.35 8.76 16.34
C GLU A 595 13.39 7.85 15.56
N ASP A 596 12.24 7.44 16.11
CA ASP A 596 11.26 6.64 15.37
C ASP A 596 10.64 7.46 14.22
N ILE A 597 10.35 8.75 14.43
CA ILE A 597 9.86 9.65 13.37
C ILE A 597 10.83 9.67 12.18
N HIS A 598 12.13 9.75 12.47
CA HIS A 598 13.18 9.75 11.46
C HIS A 598 13.37 8.39 10.78
N TYR A 599 13.07 7.29 11.48
CA TYR A 599 13.09 5.95 10.91
C TYR A 599 11.90 5.71 9.97
N THR A 600 10.67 6.08 10.36
CA THR A 600 9.48 6.10 9.47
C THR A 600 9.79 6.88 8.20
N ALA A 601 10.28 8.12 8.36
CA ALA A 601 10.67 8.99 7.25
C ALA A 601 11.68 8.33 6.30
N LEU A 602 12.71 7.66 6.84
CA LEU A 602 13.73 6.98 6.07
C LEU A 602 13.20 5.72 5.36
N ALA A 603 12.36 4.92 6.01
CA ALA A 603 11.73 3.74 5.41
C ALA A 603 10.87 4.14 4.20
N GLN A 604 10.04 5.18 4.35
CA GLN A 604 9.28 5.75 3.25
C GLN A 604 10.17 6.24 2.10
N ASP A 605 11.31 6.87 2.41
CA ASP A 605 12.25 7.38 1.41
C ASP A 605 12.91 6.26 0.59
N PHE A 606 13.27 5.15 1.24
CA PHE A 606 13.82 3.96 0.58
C PHE A 606 12.79 3.29 -0.34
N TRP A 607 11.55 3.07 0.13
CA TRP A 607 10.49 2.47 -0.68
C TRP A 607 10.11 3.37 -1.87
N GLY A 608 10.03 4.68 -1.64
CA GLY A 608 9.80 5.66 -2.71
C GLY A 608 10.96 5.73 -3.72
N ALA A 609 12.21 5.55 -3.28
CA ALA A 609 13.37 5.51 -4.16
C ALA A 609 13.36 4.26 -5.05
N PHE A 610 13.07 3.10 -4.45
CA PHE A 610 12.92 1.85 -5.19
C PHE A 610 11.80 1.96 -6.21
N ALA A 611 10.63 2.49 -5.84
CA ALA A 611 9.52 2.68 -6.77
C ALA A 611 9.87 3.63 -7.94
N ARG A 612 10.63 4.71 -7.69
CA ARG A 612 11.10 5.64 -8.73
C ARG A 612 12.11 5.00 -9.69
N THR A 613 13.08 4.23 -9.17
CA THR A 613 14.31 3.91 -9.91
C THR A 613 14.57 2.40 -10.08
N GLY A 614 14.25 1.57 -9.08
CA GLY A 614 14.65 0.15 -9.00
C GLY A 614 15.84 -0.08 -8.08
N ASP A 615 16.32 0.99 -7.46
CA ASP A 615 17.38 1.03 -6.47
C ASP A 615 16.78 1.65 -5.19
N PRO A 616 16.87 1.00 -4.02
CA PRO A 616 16.35 1.55 -2.78
C PRO A 616 17.14 2.79 -2.31
N ASN A 617 18.31 3.11 -2.86
CA ASN A 617 19.09 4.29 -2.47
C ASN A 617 18.46 5.61 -3.00
N PRO A 618 17.91 6.49 -2.15
CA PRO A 618 17.39 7.78 -2.60
C PRO A 618 18.51 8.70 -3.07
N SER A 619 18.33 9.32 -4.24
CA SER A 619 19.26 10.31 -4.77
C SER A 619 19.45 11.47 -3.78
N LEU A 620 20.71 11.80 -3.47
CA LEU A 620 21.06 12.96 -2.66
C LEU A 620 20.65 14.29 -3.32
N GLU A 621 20.40 14.32 -4.62
CA GLU A 621 19.80 15.49 -5.29
C GLU A 621 18.31 15.59 -4.96
N TYR A 622 17.57 14.49 -5.04
CA TYR A 622 16.15 14.42 -4.68
C TYR A 622 15.93 14.83 -3.22
N LEU A 623 16.71 14.26 -2.27
CA LEU A 623 16.59 14.60 -0.84
C LEU A 623 16.82 16.09 -0.59
N ARG A 624 17.85 16.70 -1.21
CA ARG A 624 18.11 18.15 -1.12
C ARG A 624 17.00 18.98 -1.76
N ALA A 625 16.42 18.52 -2.87
CA ALA A 625 15.33 19.21 -3.56
C ALA A 625 14.01 19.18 -2.77
N ARG A 626 13.78 18.14 -1.94
CA ARG A 626 12.60 18.06 -1.05
C ARG A 626 12.73 18.88 0.24
N GLY A 627 13.92 19.38 0.58
CA GLY A 627 14.12 20.36 1.65
C GLY A 627 14.09 19.78 3.07
N ARG A 628 13.67 20.61 4.05
CA ARG A 628 13.83 20.34 5.50
C ARG A 628 13.20 19.03 5.97
N ALA A 629 12.05 18.64 5.41
CA ALA A 629 11.35 17.40 5.74
C ALA A 629 12.12 16.09 5.41
N TYR A 630 13.24 16.21 4.71
CA TYR A 630 14.11 15.12 4.28
C TYR A 630 15.53 15.22 4.87
N GLU A 631 15.78 16.19 5.76
CA GLU A 631 17.10 16.44 6.34
C GLU A 631 17.62 15.27 7.18
N SER A 632 16.76 14.57 7.92
CA SER A 632 17.14 13.36 8.68
C SER A 632 17.69 12.25 7.79
N SER A 633 17.02 11.97 6.68
CA SER A 633 17.40 10.96 5.68
C SER A 633 18.66 11.38 4.93
N LEU A 634 18.75 12.66 4.52
CA LEU A 634 19.95 13.21 3.90
C LEU A 634 21.15 13.10 4.83
N ARG A 635 20.98 13.42 6.11
CA ARG A 635 22.03 13.36 7.12
C ARG A 635 22.55 11.94 7.31
N VAL A 636 21.68 10.96 7.60
CA VAL A 636 22.15 9.58 7.85
C VAL A 636 22.84 8.96 6.63
N LEU A 637 22.41 9.31 5.41
CA LEU A 637 23.03 8.83 4.16
C LEU A 637 24.29 9.60 3.75
N THR A 638 24.67 10.68 4.44
CA THR A 638 25.88 11.46 4.13
C THR A 638 26.88 11.58 5.28
N GLU A 639 26.46 11.40 6.54
CA GLU A 639 27.24 11.75 7.72
C GLU A 639 27.60 10.58 8.67
N GLN A 640 27.29 9.30 8.36
CA GLN A 640 27.51 8.17 9.28
C GLN A 640 28.86 8.26 10.02
N GLU A 641 28.75 8.45 11.34
CA GLU A 641 29.78 9.14 12.11
C GLU A 641 31.08 8.34 12.30
N GLN A 642 32.18 9.06 12.56
CA GLN A 642 33.54 8.55 12.75
C GLN A 642 34.32 8.16 11.48
N GLY A 643 34.13 8.90 10.39
CA GLY A 643 35.12 9.01 9.31
C GLY A 643 35.11 7.89 8.27
N GLY A 644 33.97 7.19 8.15
CA GLY A 644 33.72 6.20 7.10
C GLY A 644 33.30 6.82 5.76
N ALA A 645 33.04 5.96 4.78
CA ALA A 645 32.32 6.32 3.56
C ALA A 645 30.81 6.40 3.83
N SER A 646 30.07 7.10 2.96
CA SER A 646 28.59 7.14 3.00
C SER A 646 28.00 5.74 2.88
N TRP A 647 27.05 5.39 3.75
CA TRP A 647 26.30 4.14 3.65
C TRP A 647 25.48 4.08 2.37
N THR A 648 25.42 2.90 1.76
CA THR A 648 24.57 2.59 0.61
C THR A 648 23.92 1.23 0.83
N TRP A 649 22.64 1.13 0.52
CA TRP A 649 21.92 -0.15 0.50
C TRP A 649 22.50 -1.01 -0.64
N PRO A 650 23.13 -2.15 -0.35
CA PRO A 650 23.80 -2.95 -1.38
C PRO A 650 22.80 -3.74 -2.22
N GLU A 651 23.20 -4.11 -3.43
CA GLU A 651 22.60 -5.23 -4.16
C GLU A 651 23.05 -6.54 -3.48
N TYR A 652 22.11 -7.44 -3.22
CA TYR A 652 22.37 -8.75 -2.65
C TYR A 652 22.92 -9.69 -3.73
N SER A 653 24.03 -10.34 -3.42
CA SER A 653 24.70 -11.28 -4.32
C SER A 653 25.20 -12.51 -3.56
N SER A 654 25.87 -13.44 -4.24
CA SER A 654 26.50 -14.61 -3.61
C SER A 654 27.61 -14.28 -2.59
N GLY A 655 27.94 -13.00 -2.39
CA GLY A 655 28.87 -12.50 -1.38
C GLY A 655 28.20 -11.76 -0.21
N GLY A 656 26.87 -11.86 -0.07
CA GLY A 656 26.09 -11.16 0.95
C GLY A 656 25.46 -9.85 0.45
N GLY A 657 25.05 -8.99 1.39
CA GLY A 657 24.43 -7.70 1.11
C GLY A 657 23.01 -7.54 1.68
N VAL A 658 22.77 -7.97 2.92
CA VAL A 658 21.46 -7.76 3.58
C VAL A 658 21.47 -6.42 4.30
N ALA A 659 20.60 -5.49 3.91
CA ALA A 659 20.49 -4.22 4.61
C ALA A 659 19.82 -4.41 5.99
N SER A 660 20.51 -4.00 7.05
CA SER A 660 20.02 -4.02 8.42
C SER A 660 19.46 -2.63 8.74
N LEU A 661 18.14 -2.48 8.62
CA LEU A 661 17.49 -1.17 8.66
C LEU A 661 17.27 -0.71 10.10
N ASN A 662 17.89 0.42 10.45
CA ASN A 662 17.73 1.12 11.71
C ASN A 662 18.02 2.62 11.51
N TYR A 663 17.73 3.44 12.51
CA TYR A 663 18.11 4.85 12.51
C TYR A 663 18.74 5.25 13.86
N PRO A 664 19.90 5.96 13.87
CA PRO A 664 20.74 6.31 12.71
C PRO A 664 21.67 5.16 12.25
N GLY A 665 21.70 4.05 12.99
CA GLY A 665 22.65 2.94 12.81
C GLY A 665 22.30 1.97 11.68
N LEU A 666 22.18 2.45 10.44
CA LEU A 666 22.11 1.59 9.25
C LEU A 666 23.36 0.70 9.17
N ALA A 667 23.16 -0.58 8.88
CA ALA A 667 24.25 -1.56 8.71
C ALA A 667 24.00 -2.49 7.52
N VAL A 668 24.98 -3.32 7.21
CA VAL A 668 24.88 -4.41 6.22
C VAL A 668 25.33 -5.69 6.90
N ASP A 669 24.44 -6.68 6.92
CA ASP A 669 24.75 -8.02 7.41
C ASP A 669 25.35 -8.86 6.25
N GLU A 670 26.40 -9.64 6.53
CA GLU A 670 27.17 -10.38 5.50
C GLU A 670 26.43 -11.61 4.94
N GLU A 671 25.35 -12.05 5.61
CA GLU A 671 24.67 -13.34 5.38
C GLU A 671 23.15 -13.16 5.50
N LEU A 672 22.36 -14.11 4.95
CA LEU A 672 20.93 -14.20 5.27
C LEU A 672 20.71 -14.65 6.73
N PRO A 673 19.55 -14.37 7.34
CA PRO A 673 19.34 -14.53 8.78
C PRO A 673 19.66 -15.92 9.36
N ASP A 674 19.58 -16.98 8.56
CA ASP A 674 19.79 -18.36 9.02
C ASP A 674 20.74 -19.19 8.11
N GLU A 675 21.34 -18.57 7.09
CA GLU A 675 22.07 -19.20 5.97
C GLU A 675 23.06 -20.30 6.38
N LYS A 676 23.83 -20.05 7.45
CA LYS A 676 24.89 -20.96 7.95
C LYS A 676 24.52 -21.73 9.22
N SER A 677 23.29 -21.60 9.71
CA SER A 677 22.85 -22.25 10.94
C SER A 677 22.59 -23.77 10.75
N GLY A 678 22.20 -24.16 9.53
CA GLY A 678 21.72 -25.51 9.20
C GLY A 678 20.25 -25.79 9.57
N ARG A 679 19.57 -24.90 10.29
CA ARG A 679 18.18 -25.11 10.75
C ARG A 679 17.20 -25.21 9.59
N CYS A 680 17.35 -24.39 8.55
CA CYS A 680 16.51 -24.51 7.36
C CYS A 680 16.56 -25.90 6.70
N GLN A 681 17.68 -26.63 6.79
CA GLN A 681 17.78 -28.00 6.27
C GLN A 681 16.94 -28.98 7.11
N VAL A 682 16.90 -28.77 8.44
CA VAL A 682 16.10 -29.56 9.39
C VAL A 682 14.59 -29.29 9.23
N LEU A 683 14.22 -28.02 9.09
CA LEU A 683 12.83 -27.58 8.94
C LEU A 683 12.23 -28.09 7.62
N LEU A 684 12.92 -27.84 6.51
CA LEU A 684 12.48 -28.24 5.17
C LEU A 684 12.69 -29.74 4.88
N GLY A 685 13.40 -30.47 5.76
CA GLY A 685 13.61 -31.91 5.62
C GLY A 685 14.57 -32.30 4.49
N THR A 686 15.56 -31.45 4.22
CA THR A 686 16.58 -31.64 3.17
C THR A 686 17.94 -32.07 3.72
N ALA A 687 18.00 -32.48 5.00
CA ALA A 687 19.18 -32.97 5.72
C ALA A 687 19.37 -34.50 5.60
#